data_AF-A0AAN2QXE5-F1
#
_entry.id   AF-A0AAN2QXE5-F1
#
_cell.length_a   1.000
_cell.length_b   1.000
_cell.length_c   1.000
_cell.angle_alpha   90.00
_cell.angle_beta   90.00
_cell.angle_gamma   90.00
#
_symmetry.space_group_name_H-M   'P 1'
#
loop_
_entity.id
_entity.type
_entity.pdbx_description
1 polymer ?
#
loop_
_entity_poly.entity_id
_entity_poly.type
_entity_poly.pdbx_seq_one_letter_code
_entity_poly.pdbx_strand_id
1 'polypeptide(L)'
;MKKPLAISFLIGTLILSLTIGFMGNLVYYTGFAILTVTILLLIATRVLARYINQIPFVSILIGVSVGLVLMVLAQVLVLSFMPNTVYHDPYRVLSQADQMAANHMTWDITYFWRYSNNVPLAYLMSLWLRATQFFSLSTNISIHFLSVIVLDTFIVLVLYTAYQLNRRNSTVVGLFSFFALTPFAYTYYLQVFYSDLPSMLILVIVLRIIWRWSKKSAIQKSISGSGLVISILVGALIKPNIIVIIPAILVVALILFVKKSLKKNQIIIPILLIIFGFSLSIPTTRGIYLVSNYTPKTEFELPATHWMMMAFNEKHNGTYSGSDVIKDNSQPNKSARQAYDLKQIVIRIKKMGMFGLIKLWVVKMGILLNVNSVQDWYNGGFRSAPTWYLKNAQLIKVLTTVSYTSATLCIWLTLITRLLRWRINLDDVDQLMALLAIVIALGYLSFHTLLWEVEPRYGQAILPLIILTMAAVPNQAINSRKHLSTQQKTLIGTLSLTSALIVALTFSKLLGFIKPQNLVVAAQRSQLSLQYGAKPEMIVPNGMVTEKVDINAAANYFSVQVHSYSKVKVFLKNIKTKKYLKFYDAASSYHLRHGIRPGRYQIIIYNNTKKKQAIDIVRTYNYQLNKYPLTINGRSNNTASLVFKTLMMY
;
A
#
# COMPACT_ATOMS: atom_id res chain seq x y z
N MET A 1 18.28 -10.05 -35.61
CA MET A 1 16.88 -10.52 -35.60
C MET A 1 15.94 -9.35 -35.34
N LYS A 2 14.94 -9.12 -36.20
CA LYS A 2 13.88 -8.11 -35.97
C LYS A 2 13.00 -8.55 -34.79
N LYS A 3 12.58 -7.62 -33.92
CA LYS A 3 11.67 -7.93 -32.80
C LYS A 3 10.30 -8.38 -33.37
N PRO A 4 9.68 -9.48 -32.89
CA PRO A 4 8.33 -9.85 -33.30
C PRO A 4 7.35 -8.70 -33.00
N LEU A 5 6.43 -8.40 -33.94
CA LEU A 5 5.49 -7.26 -33.83
C LEU A 5 4.71 -7.27 -32.50
N ALA A 6 4.19 -8.43 -32.09
CA ALA A 6 3.47 -8.60 -30.82
C ALA A 6 4.31 -8.26 -29.59
N ILE A 7 5.59 -8.64 -29.56
CA ILE A 7 6.48 -8.34 -28.43
C ILE A 7 6.86 -6.86 -28.42
N SER A 8 7.09 -6.27 -29.61
CA SER A 8 7.30 -4.82 -29.74
C SER A 8 6.09 -4.02 -29.25
N PHE A 9 4.87 -4.48 -29.53
CA PHE A 9 3.64 -3.87 -29.01
C PHE A 9 3.59 -3.91 -27.48
N LEU A 10 3.81 -5.08 -26.86
CA LEU A 10 3.83 -5.21 -25.40
C LEU A 10 4.86 -4.27 -24.76
N ILE A 11 6.09 -4.26 -25.28
CA ILE A 11 7.16 -3.38 -24.78
C ILE A 11 6.77 -1.90 -24.96
N GLY A 12 6.25 -1.52 -26.13
CA GLY A 12 5.80 -0.16 -26.43
C GLY A 12 4.68 0.31 -25.50
N THR A 13 3.70 -0.55 -25.24
CA THR A 13 2.59 -0.28 -24.31
C THR A 13 3.09 -0.07 -22.89
N LEU A 14 4.03 -0.89 -22.40
CA LEU A 14 4.59 -0.69 -21.06
C LEU A 14 5.38 0.63 -20.97
N ILE A 15 6.17 0.95 -22.00
CA ILE A 15 6.88 2.25 -22.06
C ILE A 15 5.87 3.40 -22.02
N LEU A 16 4.79 3.33 -22.79
CA LEU A 16 3.73 4.35 -22.80
C LEU A 16 3.09 4.48 -21.42
N SER A 17 2.71 3.38 -20.78
CA SER A 17 2.12 3.40 -19.43
C SER A 17 3.06 4.05 -18.42
N LEU A 18 4.33 3.64 -18.38
CA LEU A 18 5.32 4.24 -17.47
C LEU A 18 5.60 5.71 -17.79
N THR A 19 5.49 6.13 -19.06
CA THR A 19 5.64 7.54 -19.45
C THR A 19 4.45 8.38 -18.97
N ILE A 20 3.22 7.86 -19.09
CA ILE A 20 2.02 8.50 -18.52
C ILE A 20 2.16 8.61 -17.00
N GLY A 21 2.59 7.53 -16.33
CA GLY A 21 2.87 7.55 -14.90
C GLY A 21 3.96 8.56 -14.51
N PHE A 22 5.04 8.64 -15.28
CA PHE A 22 6.11 9.63 -15.10
C PHE A 22 5.53 11.05 -15.13
N MET A 23 4.76 11.39 -16.17
CA MET A 23 4.13 12.71 -16.28
C MET A 23 3.13 12.96 -15.15
N GLY A 24 2.30 11.97 -14.80
CA GLY A 24 1.32 12.09 -13.72
C GLY A 24 1.92 12.39 -12.35
N ASN A 25 3.15 11.93 -12.08
CA ASN A 25 3.87 12.24 -10.85
C ASN A 25 4.47 13.68 -10.83
N LEU A 26 4.60 14.33 -11.99
CA LEU A 26 5.17 15.68 -12.13
C LEU A 26 4.11 16.81 -12.15
N VAL A 27 2.82 16.49 -12.22
CA VAL A 27 1.74 17.51 -12.30
C VAL A 27 1.56 18.31 -11.01
N TYR A 28 2.09 17.83 -9.88
CA TYR A 28 1.90 18.47 -8.57
C TYR A 28 2.92 19.58 -8.27
N TYR A 29 2.73 20.35 -7.19
CA TYR A 29 3.62 21.47 -6.83
C TYR A 29 5.08 21.02 -6.54
N THR A 30 5.30 19.74 -6.28
CA THR A 30 6.63 19.12 -6.09
C THR A 30 7.30 18.70 -7.41
N GLY A 31 6.62 18.83 -8.55
CA GLY A 31 7.04 18.26 -9.84
C GLY A 31 8.42 18.71 -10.29
N PHE A 32 8.72 20.02 -10.20
CA PHE A 32 10.04 20.54 -10.58
C PHE A 32 11.17 19.94 -9.72
N ALA A 33 10.98 19.89 -8.40
CA ALA A 33 11.94 19.29 -7.48
C ALA A 33 12.15 17.80 -7.79
N ILE A 34 11.06 17.07 -8.01
CA ILE A 34 11.10 15.65 -8.38
C ILE A 34 11.89 15.44 -9.66
N LEU A 35 11.64 16.24 -10.69
CA LEU A 35 12.33 16.14 -11.99
C LEU A 35 13.84 16.39 -11.83
N THR A 36 14.23 17.48 -11.18
CA THR A 36 15.64 17.84 -10.97
C THR A 36 16.37 16.76 -10.17
N VAL A 37 15.80 16.28 -9.05
CA VAL A 37 16.38 15.19 -8.25
C VAL A 37 16.48 13.89 -9.07
N THR A 38 15.46 13.56 -9.88
CA THR A 38 15.48 12.38 -10.76
C THR A 38 16.62 12.44 -11.78
N ILE A 39 16.84 13.60 -12.42
CA ILE A 39 17.92 13.78 -13.38
C ILE A 39 19.28 13.62 -12.71
N LEU A 40 19.49 14.25 -11.56
CA LEU A 40 20.74 14.16 -10.80
C LEU A 40 21.03 12.72 -10.34
N LEU A 41 20.01 12.02 -9.83
CA LEU A 41 20.11 10.60 -9.47
C LEU A 41 20.40 9.71 -10.67
N LEU A 42 19.82 9.99 -11.85
CA LEU A 42 20.13 9.23 -13.07
C LEU A 42 21.57 9.44 -13.55
N ILE A 43 22.10 10.67 -13.44
CA ILE A 43 23.52 10.94 -13.76
C ILE A 43 24.41 10.19 -12.76
N ALA A 44 24.15 10.36 -11.46
CA ALA A 44 24.90 9.70 -10.39
C ALA A 44 24.92 8.18 -10.57
N THR A 45 23.74 7.55 -10.70
CA THR A 45 23.62 6.09 -10.82
C THR A 45 24.31 5.55 -12.07
N ARG A 46 24.19 6.21 -13.23
CA ARG A 46 24.86 5.76 -14.47
C ARG A 46 26.37 5.81 -14.36
N VAL A 47 26.91 6.83 -13.70
CA VAL A 47 28.36 7.04 -13.59
C VAL A 47 28.95 6.16 -12.48
N LEU A 48 28.35 6.17 -11.30
CA LEU A 48 28.80 5.40 -10.13
C LEU A 48 28.63 3.88 -10.33
N ALA A 49 27.66 3.43 -11.14
CA ALA A 49 27.45 2.01 -11.38
C ALA A 49 28.69 1.28 -11.88
N ARG A 50 29.54 1.93 -12.69
CA ARG A 50 30.78 1.30 -13.21
C ARG A 50 31.74 0.94 -12.08
N TYR A 51 31.91 1.84 -11.11
CA TYR A 51 32.77 1.65 -9.94
C TYR A 51 32.19 0.65 -8.97
N ILE A 52 30.88 0.76 -8.67
CA ILE A 52 30.23 -0.19 -7.75
C ILE A 52 30.33 -1.63 -8.27
N ASN A 53 30.31 -1.82 -9.59
CA ASN A 53 30.50 -3.15 -10.21
C ASN A 53 31.94 -3.68 -10.15
N GLN A 54 32.94 -2.84 -9.84
CA GLN A 54 34.33 -3.26 -9.63
C GLN A 54 34.60 -3.65 -8.18
N ILE A 55 33.77 -3.21 -7.22
CA ILE A 55 33.89 -3.58 -5.81
C ILE A 55 33.66 -5.08 -5.66
N PRO A 56 34.49 -5.82 -4.90
CA PRO A 56 34.27 -7.24 -4.64
C PRO A 56 32.87 -7.50 -4.05
N PHE A 57 32.20 -8.55 -4.53
CA PHE A 57 30.83 -8.87 -4.09
C PHE A 57 30.75 -9.10 -2.58
N VAL A 58 31.79 -9.65 -1.94
CA VAL A 58 31.85 -9.86 -0.49
C VAL A 58 31.71 -8.54 0.27
N SER A 59 32.41 -7.49 -0.17
CA SER A 59 32.32 -6.15 0.44
C SER A 59 30.91 -5.56 0.28
N ILE A 60 30.29 -5.76 -0.89
CA ILE A 60 28.91 -5.34 -1.14
C ILE A 60 27.93 -6.12 -0.25
N LEU A 61 28.12 -7.42 -0.11
CA LEU A 61 27.30 -8.28 0.73
C LEU A 61 27.37 -7.81 2.20
N ILE A 62 28.57 -7.61 2.74
CA ILE A 62 28.76 -7.11 4.12
C ILE A 62 28.09 -5.74 4.28
N GLY A 63 28.33 -4.80 3.38
CA GLY A 63 27.75 -3.45 3.45
C GLY A 63 26.22 -3.47 3.39
N VAL A 64 25.64 -4.27 2.49
CA VAL A 64 24.18 -4.45 2.40
C VAL A 64 23.64 -5.16 3.64
N SER A 65 24.31 -6.19 4.17
CA SER A 65 23.90 -6.88 5.39
C SER A 65 23.88 -5.95 6.61
N VAL A 66 24.93 -5.15 6.82
CA VAL A 66 24.97 -4.13 7.87
C VAL A 66 23.85 -3.11 7.65
N GLY A 67 23.67 -2.65 6.40
CA GLY A 67 22.61 -1.73 6.05
C GLY A 67 21.20 -2.27 6.30
N LEU A 68 20.96 -3.56 6.04
CA LEU A 68 19.69 -4.24 6.35
C LEU A 68 19.46 -4.30 7.86
N VAL A 69 20.48 -4.59 8.67
CA VAL A 69 20.37 -4.55 10.14
C VAL A 69 20.00 -3.14 10.62
N LEU A 70 20.67 -2.10 10.11
CA LEU A 70 20.35 -0.71 10.44
C LEU A 70 18.94 -0.32 9.99
N MET A 71 18.48 -0.81 8.83
CA MET A 71 17.12 -0.60 8.35
C MET A 71 16.10 -1.22 9.30
N VAL A 72 16.30 -2.46 9.77
CA VAL A 72 15.43 -3.12 10.76
C VAL A 72 15.41 -2.34 12.08
N LEU A 73 16.58 -1.88 12.55
CA LEU A 73 16.65 -1.04 13.74
C LEU A 73 15.82 0.26 13.56
N ALA A 74 15.94 0.92 12.42
CA ALA A 74 15.15 2.10 12.10
C ALA A 74 13.64 1.79 12.02
N GLN A 75 13.24 0.66 11.46
CA GLN A 75 11.84 0.20 11.43
C GLN A 75 11.28 0.01 12.86
N VAL A 76 12.04 -0.64 13.75
CA VAL A 76 11.64 -0.82 15.15
C VAL A 76 11.49 0.52 15.86
N LEU A 77 12.40 1.46 15.62
CA LEU A 77 12.31 2.82 16.16
C LEU A 77 11.05 3.55 15.66
N VAL A 78 10.74 3.46 14.36
CA VAL A 78 9.53 4.05 13.78
C VAL A 78 8.27 3.47 14.43
N LEU A 79 8.17 2.15 14.54
CA LEU A 79 7.00 1.48 15.14
C LEU A 79 6.84 1.80 16.63
N SER A 80 7.95 2.05 17.34
CA SER A 80 7.95 2.34 18.78
C SER A 80 7.63 3.82 19.08
N PHE A 81 8.23 4.75 18.34
CA PHE A 81 8.12 6.19 18.63
C PHE A 81 7.03 6.89 17.81
N MET A 82 6.61 6.30 16.70
CA MET A 82 5.62 6.89 15.80
C MET A 82 4.47 5.89 15.49
N PRO A 83 3.81 5.31 16.52
CA PRO A 83 2.71 4.38 16.30
C PRO A 83 1.56 5.11 15.60
N ASN A 84 1.21 4.63 14.41
CA ASN A 84 0.11 5.20 13.63
C ASN A 84 -1.25 4.69 14.12
N THR A 85 -2.29 5.35 13.65
CA THR A 85 -3.68 4.88 13.76
C THR A 85 -4.10 4.42 12.39
N VAL A 86 -4.30 3.12 12.23
CA VAL A 86 -4.75 2.54 10.95
C VAL A 86 -6.26 2.78 10.79
N TYR A 87 -6.75 3.14 9.61
CA TYR A 87 -8.17 3.40 9.39
C TYR A 87 -8.66 2.79 8.07
N HIS A 88 -9.98 2.73 7.88
CA HIS A 88 -10.66 2.02 6.78
C HIS A 88 -10.43 0.50 6.79
N ASP A 89 -10.17 -0.09 5.61
CA ASP A 89 -10.21 -1.54 5.36
C ASP A 89 -9.21 -2.31 6.21
N PRO A 90 -7.93 -1.89 6.32
CA PRO A 90 -6.97 -2.64 7.13
C PRO A 90 -7.35 -2.68 8.61
N TYR A 91 -7.97 -1.60 9.12
CA TYR A 91 -8.45 -1.60 10.51
C TYR A 91 -9.64 -2.54 10.72
N ARG A 92 -10.59 -2.61 9.78
CA ARG A 92 -11.75 -3.53 9.90
C ARG A 92 -11.31 -4.99 9.87
N VAL A 93 -10.36 -5.31 8.99
CA VAL A 93 -9.72 -6.62 8.92
C VAL A 93 -9.01 -6.93 10.23
N LEU A 94 -8.20 -6.00 10.75
CA LEU A 94 -7.49 -6.17 12.03
C LEU A 94 -8.45 -6.34 13.21
N SER A 95 -9.48 -5.52 13.31
CA SER A 95 -10.47 -5.57 14.40
C SER A 95 -11.20 -6.91 14.40
N GLN A 96 -11.58 -7.41 13.22
CA GLN A 96 -12.21 -8.73 13.10
C GLN A 96 -11.23 -9.86 13.40
N ALA A 97 -9.97 -9.74 12.97
CA ALA A 97 -8.94 -10.72 13.26
C ALA A 97 -8.64 -10.82 14.75
N ASP A 98 -8.56 -9.70 15.46
CA ASP A 98 -8.38 -9.63 16.93
C ASP A 98 -9.55 -10.28 17.67
N GLN A 99 -10.78 -10.01 17.22
CA GLN A 99 -12.00 -10.62 17.72
C GLN A 99 -12.01 -12.15 17.52
N MET A 100 -11.70 -12.62 16.30
CA MET A 100 -11.58 -14.05 16.04
C MET A 100 -10.44 -14.69 16.82
N ALA A 101 -9.31 -14.00 17.02
CA ALA A 101 -8.19 -14.51 17.82
C ALA A 101 -8.60 -14.73 19.29
N ALA A 102 -9.48 -13.87 19.81
CA ALA A 102 -10.10 -14.02 21.14
C ALA A 102 -11.25 -15.06 21.20
N ASN A 103 -11.38 -15.94 20.19
CA ASN A 103 -12.44 -16.96 20.07
C ASN A 103 -13.87 -16.42 19.91
N HIS A 104 -14.03 -15.17 19.49
CA HIS A 104 -15.33 -14.61 19.15
C HIS A 104 -15.53 -14.62 17.62
N MET A 105 -16.26 -15.61 17.11
CA MET A 105 -16.49 -15.79 15.65
C MET A 105 -17.74 -15.07 15.13
N THR A 106 -18.11 -13.92 15.71
CA THR A 106 -19.29 -13.14 15.29
C THR A 106 -18.94 -12.14 14.18
N TRP A 107 -19.94 -11.82 13.35
CA TRP A 107 -19.82 -10.85 12.25
C TRP A 107 -20.84 -9.73 12.45
N ASP A 108 -20.39 -8.65 13.08
CA ASP A 108 -21.30 -7.65 13.68
C ASP A 108 -21.49 -6.37 12.84
N ILE A 109 -20.77 -6.23 11.73
CA ILE A 109 -20.86 -5.10 10.80
C ILE A 109 -21.03 -5.57 9.36
N THR A 110 -21.73 -4.77 8.54
CA THR A 110 -22.06 -5.13 7.16
C THR A 110 -20.88 -5.11 6.18
N TYR A 111 -19.73 -4.64 6.65
CA TYR A 111 -18.50 -4.53 5.87
C TYR A 111 -18.11 -5.85 5.18
N PHE A 112 -18.07 -6.96 5.91
CA PHE A 112 -17.61 -8.24 5.37
C PHE A 112 -18.62 -8.90 4.44
N TRP A 113 -19.92 -8.60 4.60
CA TRP A 113 -20.93 -9.01 3.61
C TRP A 113 -20.83 -8.22 2.32
N ARG A 114 -20.42 -6.94 2.41
CA ARG A 114 -20.17 -6.11 1.22
C ARG A 114 -18.86 -6.46 0.51
N TYR A 115 -17.79 -6.71 1.26
CA TYR A 115 -16.45 -7.01 0.76
C TYR A 115 -15.98 -8.38 1.29
N SER A 116 -16.68 -9.43 0.86
CA SER A 116 -16.43 -10.81 1.31
C SER A 116 -15.02 -11.31 0.96
N ASN A 117 -14.37 -10.70 -0.03
CA ASN A 117 -12.97 -10.94 -0.37
C ASN A 117 -11.99 -10.63 0.77
N ASN A 118 -12.40 -9.87 1.80
CA ASN A 118 -11.56 -9.58 2.97
C ASN A 118 -11.75 -10.57 4.13
N VAL A 119 -12.73 -11.48 4.06
CA VAL A 119 -12.96 -12.52 5.08
C VAL A 119 -11.76 -13.45 5.21
N PRO A 120 -11.19 -14.02 4.11
CA PRO A 120 -10.01 -14.86 4.22
C PRO A 120 -8.79 -14.13 4.82
N LEU A 121 -8.59 -12.86 4.46
CA LEU A 121 -7.49 -12.06 5.03
C LEU A 121 -7.64 -11.87 6.54
N ALA A 122 -8.86 -11.56 7.02
CA ALA A 122 -9.12 -11.44 8.46
C ALA A 122 -8.90 -12.77 9.19
N TYR A 123 -9.31 -13.89 8.60
CA TYR A 123 -9.12 -15.22 9.15
C TYR A 123 -7.64 -15.62 9.22
N LEU A 124 -6.89 -15.45 8.13
CA LEU A 124 -5.44 -15.76 8.12
C LEU A 124 -4.68 -14.88 9.13
N MET A 125 -5.08 -13.61 9.26
CA MET A 125 -4.53 -12.73 10.29
C MET A 125 -4.86 -13.20 11.71
N SER A 126 -6.08 -13.71 11.97
CA SER A 126 -6.43 -14.22 13.29
C SER A 126 -5.64 -15.46 13.67
N LEU A 127 -5.33 -16.34 12.70
CA LEU A 127 -4.44 -17.49 12.92
C LEU A 127 -3.05 -17.05 13.36
N TRP A 128 -2.50 -16.02 12.71
CA TRP A 128 -1.21 -15.43 13.13
C TRP A 128 -1.27 -14.84 14.54
N LEU A 129 -2.34 -14.11 14.86
CA LEU A 129 -2.54 -13.55 16.20
C LEU A 129 -2.62 -14.64 17.27
N ARG A 130 -3.36 -15.74 17.02
CA ARG A 130 -3.42 -16.90 17.90
C ARG A 130 -2.05 -17.56 18.06
N ALA A 131 -1.32 -17.75 16.96
CA ALA A 131 0.00 -18.35 16.98
C ALA A 131 0.98 -17.56 17.85
N THR A 132 0.93 -16.23 17.76
CA THR A 132 1.82 -15.33 18.52
C THR A 132 1.40 -15.14 19.98
N GLN A 133 0.12 -15.32 20.31
CA GLN A 133 -0.37 -15.34 21.68
C GLN A 133 0.22 -16.50 22.50
N PHE A 134 0.54 -17.66 21.88
CA PHE A 134 1.27 -18.73 22.56
C PHE A 134 2.65 -18.28 23.09
N PHE A 135 3.25 -17.26 22.46
CA PHE A 135 4.51 -16.64 22.89
C PHE A 135 4.28 -15.37 23.72
N SER A 136 3.06 -15.15 24.23
CA SER A 136 2.67 -13.97 25.04
C SER A 136 2.89 -12.62 24.34
N LEU A 137 2.89 -12.58 23.01
CA LEU A 137 2.96 -11.32 22.26
C LEU A 137 1.60 -10.61 22.27
N SER A 138 1.61 -9.30 22.51
CA SER A 138 0.40 -8.47 22.36
C SER A 138 0.00 -8.36 20.89
N THR A 139 -1.30 -8.18 20.59
CA THR A 139 -1.78 -8.02 19.20
C THR A 139 -1.02 -6.92 18.45
N ASN A 140 -0.68 -5.81 19.12
CA ASN A 140 0.10 -4.72 18.51
C ASN A 140 1.49 -5.19 18.06
N ILE A 141 2.22 -5.88 18.93
CA ILE A 141 3.56 -6.40 18.62
C ILE A 141 3.46 -7.47 17.53
N SER A 142 2.47 -8.37 17.62
CA SER A 142 2.26 -9.44 16.64
C SER A 142 2.04 -8.91 15.23
N ILE A 143 1.22 -7.86 15.04
CA ILE A 143 0.99 -7.28 13.71
C ILE A 143 2.22 -6.53 13.21
N HIS A 144 2.90 -5.78 14.08
CA HIS A 144 4.15 -5.11 13.72
C HIS A 144 5.24 -6.10 13.31
N PHE A 145 5.37 -7.21 14.04
CA PHE A 145 6.31 -8.28 13.73
C PHE A 145 5.99 -8.93 12.37
N LEU A 146 4.71 -9.16 12.07
CA LEU A 146 4.28 -9.66 10.77
C LEU A 146 4.63 -8.69 9.64
N SER A 147 4.40 -7.39 9.81
CA SER A 147 4.81 -6.37 8.83
C SER A 147 6.31 -6.42 8.54
N VAL A 148 7.15 -6.44 9.58
CA VAL A 148 8.61 -6.47 9.46
C VAL A 148 9.05 -7.74 8.72
N ILE A 149 8.58 -8.93 9.14
CA ILE A 149 8.94 -10.19 8.47
C ILE A 149 8.56 -10.17 6.99
N VAL A 150 7.34 -9.78 6.66
CA VAL A 150 6.88 -9.81 5.26
C VAL A 150 7.63 -8.77 4.42
N LEU A 151 7.85 -7.57 4.96
CA LEU A 151 8.56 -6.48 4.30
C LEU A 151 10.03 -6.83 4.03
N ASP A 152 10.74 -7.30 5.03
CA ASP A 152 12.17 -7.57 4.90
C ASP A 152 12.42 -8.86 4.11
N THR A 153 11.52 -9.86 4.22
CA THR A 153 11.55 -11.02 3.32
C THR A 153 11.36 -10.58 1.87
N PHE A 154 10.43 -9.66 1.60
CA PHE A 154 10.25 -9.08 0.27
C PHE A 154 11.52 -8.37 -0.21
N ILE A 155 12.10 -7.48 0.60
CA ILE A 155 13.31 -6.73 0.25
C ILE A 155 14.48 -7.67 -0.03
N VAL A 156 14.79 -8.59 0.88
CA VAL A 156 15.90 -9.54 0.74
C VAL A 156 15.69 -10.43 -0.49
N LEU A 157 14.48 -10.94 -0.70
CA LEU A 157 14.19 -11.79 -1.84
C LEU A 157 14.31 -11.04 -3.17
N VAL A 158 13.88 -9.78 -3.24
CA VAL A 158 14.06 -8.92 -4.43
C VAL A 158 15.55 -8.66 -4.68
N LEU A 159 16.31 -8.25 -3.67
CA LEU A 159 17.75 -7.98 -3.81
C LEU A 159 18.51 -9.22 -4.27
N TYR A 160 18.24 -10.37 -3.64
CA TYR A 160 18.85 -11.64 -3.99
C TYR A 160 18.48 -12.07 -5.41
N THR A 161 17.20 -11.97 -5.78
CA THR A 161 16.75 -12.34 -7.13
C THR A 161 17.35 -11.42 -8.19
N ALA A 162 17.40 -10.10 -7.94
CA ALA A 162 18.02 -9.14 -8.85
C ALA A 162 19.52 -9.41 -9.05
N TYR A 163 20.25 -9.74 -7.97
CA TYR A 163 21.64 -10.17 -8.07
C TYR A 163 21.79 -11.43 -8.93
N GLN A 164 20.94 -12.43 -8.73
CA GLN A 164 21.03 -13.68 -9.48
C GLN A 164 20.74 -13.51 -10.98
N LEU A 165 19.92 -12.53 -11.36
CA LEU A 165 19.54 -12.25 -12.76
C LEU A 165 20.62 -11.52 -13.57
N ASN A 166 21.37 -10.59 -12.97
CA ASN A 166 22.34 -9.81 -13.74
C ASN A 166 23.76 -9.77 -13.17
N ARG A 167 23.98 -10.31 -11.97
CA ARG A 167 25.27 -10.35 -11.26
C ARG A 167 25.94 -8.98 -11.11
N ARG A 168 25.16 -7.90 -11.06
CA ARG A 168 25.67 -6.52 -10.94
C ARG A 168 25.48 -5.98 -9.53
N ASN A 169 26.59 -5.68 -8.90
CA ASN A 169 26.64 -5.01 -7.60
C ASN A 169 25.92 -3.67 -7.64
N SER A 170 26.04 -2.90 -8.72
CA SER A 170 25.35 -1.62 -8.87
C SER A 170 23.82 -1.74 -8.82
N THR A 171 23.27 -2.85 -9.31
CA THR A 171 21.82 -3.09 -9.23
C THR A 171 21.42 -3.43 -7.80
N VAL A 172 22.19 -4.26 -7.10
CA VAL A 172 21.93 -4.59 -5.69
C VAL A 172 22.01 -3.33 -4.82
N VAL A 173 23.10 -2.54 -4.93
CA VAL A 173 23.27 -1.31 -4.15
C VAL A 173 22.19 -0.28 -4.48
N GLY A 174 21.84 -0.10 -5.76
CA GLY A 174 20.77 0.83 -6.16
C GLY A 174 19.40 0.44 -5.61
N LEU A 175 19.04 -0.86 -5.67
CA LEU A 175 17.78 -1.35 -5.10
C LEU A 175 17.79 -1.32 -3.57
N PHE A 176 18.90 -1.65 -2.93
CA PHE A 176 19.03 -1.53 -1.48
C PHE A 176 18.87 -0.07 -1.05
N SER A 177 19.49 0.87 -1.77
CA SER A 177 19.32 2.30 -1.54
C SER A 177 17.87 2.75 -1.74
N PHE A 178 17.17 2.23 -2.76
CA PHE A 178 15.73 2.49 -2.94
C PHE A 178 14.92 2.03 -1.72
N PHE A 179 15.19 0.85 -1.16
CA PHE A 179 14.44 0.36 0.00
C PHE A 179 14.81 1.08 1.30
N ALA A 180 16.12 1.23 1.56
CA ALA A 180 16.63 1.71 2.83
C ALA A 180 16.67 3.25 2.98
N LEU A 181 16.70 4.01 1.88
CA LEU A 181 16.82 5.48 1.91
C LEU A 181 15.55 6.21 1.45
N THR A 182 14.47 5.48 1.19
CA THR A 182 13.17 6.05 0.82
C THR A 182 12.12 5.63 1.87
N PRO A 183 10.93 6.25 1.92
CA PRO A 183 9.89 5.86 2.86
C PRO A 183 9.29 4.45 2.65
N PHE A 184 9.72 3.70 1.62
CA PHE A 184 9.23 2.34 1.37
C PHE A 184 9.31 1.47 2.62
N ALA A 185 10.47 1.46 3.28
CA ALA A 185 10.72 0.62 4.44
C ALA A 185 10.15 1.19 5.75
N TYR A 186 9.63 2.43 5.78
CA TYR A 186 9.39 3.16 7.03
C TYR A 186 7.98 3.73 7.17
N THR A 187 7.14 3.66 6.13
CA THR A 187 5.80 4.26 6.14
C THR A 187 4.72 3.20 5.92
N TYR A 188 3.97 3.25 4.82
CA TYR A 188 2.81 2.39 4.56
C TYR A 188 3.10 0.90 4.73
N TYR A 189 4.14 0.38 4.06
CA TYR A 189 4.44 -1.05 4.06
C TYR A 189 4.93 -1.57 5.42
N LEU A 190 5.42 -0.69 6.29
CA LEU A 190 5.81 -1.03 7.66
C LEU A 190 4.62 -0.90 8.62
N GLN A 191 3.94 0.24 8.57
CA GLN A 191 2.96 0.65 9.58
C GLN A 191 1.52 0.18 9.29
N VAL A 192 1.22 -0.30 8.07
CA VAL A 192 -0.11 -0.78 7.69
C VAL A 192 0.01 -2.18 7.11
N PHE A 193 -0.28 -3.20 7.93
CA PHE A 193 -0.39 -4.57 7.43
C PHE A 193 -1.74 -4.77 6.72
N TYR A 194 -1.69 -4.99 5.40
CA TYR A 194 -2.86 -5.27 4.56
C TYR A 194 -2.48 -6.19 3.40
N SER A 195 -3.34 -6.32 2.38
CA SER A 195 -3.15 -7.25 1.25
C SER A 195 -2.05 -6.84 0.26
N ASP A 196 -1.66 -5.56 0.21
CA ASP A 196 -0.78 -5.05 -0.85
C ASP A 196 0.65 -5.64 -0.78
N LEU A 197 1.31 -5.56 0.38
CA LEU A 197 2.68 -6.06 0.55
C LEU A 197 2.79 -7.60 0.45
N PRO A 198 1.93 -8.41 1.09
CA PRO A 198 1.92 -9.86 0.89
C PRO A 198 1.74 -10.26 -0.57
N SER A 199 0.89 -9.55 -1.31
CA SER A 199 0.71 -9.80 -2.75
C SER A 199 1.98 -9.53 -3.56
N MET A 200 2.73 -8.47 -3.23
CA MET A 200 4.02 -8.17 -3.86
C MET A 200 5.06 -9.26 -3.55
N LEU A 201 5.12 -9.76 -2.32
CA LEU A 201 5.99 -10.88 -1.94
C LEU A 201 5.63 -12.16 -2.73
N ILE A 202 4.34 -12.49 -2.80
CA ILE A 202 3.85 -13.65 -3.55
C ILE A 202 4.21 -13.55 -5.03
N LEU A 203 4.09 -12.38 -5.65
CA LEU A 203 4.50 -12.18 -7.05
C LEU A 203 5.99 -12.46 -7.25
N VAL A 204 6.86 -12.04 -6.33
CA VAL A 204 8.30 -12.33 -6.41
C VAL A 204 8.55 -13.84 -6.25
N ILE A 205 7.90 -14.49 -5.29
CA ILE A 205 8.03 -15.95 -5.08
C ILE A 205 7.60 -16.72 -6.31
N VAL A 206 6.41 -16.42 -6.86
CA VAL A 206 5.84 -17.07 -8.05
C VAL A 206 6.77 -16.91 -9.24
N LEU A 207 7.18 -15.68 -9.57
CA LEU A 207 8.08 -15.42 -10.68
C LEU A 207 9.43 -16.13 -10.51
N ARG A 208 9.97 -16.14 -9.30
CA ARG A 208 11.25 -16.80 -9.01
C ARG A 208 11.16 -18.32 -9.16
N ILE A 209 10.04 -18.93 -8.78
CA ILE A 209 9.82 -20.38 -8.98
C ILE A 209 9.73 -20.70 -10.47
N ILE A 210 8.90 -19.96 -11.22
CA ILE A 210 8.73 -20.15 -12.67
C ILE A 210 10.08 -19.98 -13.39
N TRP A 211 10.81 -18.90 -13.08
CA TRP A 211 12.11 -18.59 -13.65
C TRP A 211 13.13 -19.73 -13.48
N ARG A 212 13.13 -20.39 -12.33
CA ARG A 212 14.09 -21.46 -12.02
C ARG A 212 13.59 -22.84 -12.39
N TRP A 213 12.35 -22.98 -12.83
CA TRP A 213 11.67 -24.26 -12.95
C TRP A 213 12.43 -25.27 -13.82
N SER A 214 12.87 -24.85 -15.01
CA SER A 214 13.58 -25.70 -15.97
C SER A 214 14.94 -26.20 -15.46
N LYS A 215 15.56 -25.48 -14.51
CA LYS A 215 16.88 -25.77 -13.95
C LYS A 215 16.84 -26.65 -12.69
N LYS A 216 15.64 -27.01 -12.19
CA LYS A 216 15.48 -27.78 -10.94
C LYS A 216 15.50 -29.29 -11.17
N SER A 217 16.06 -30.03 -10.21
CA SER A 217 15.90 -31.49 -10.15
C SER A 217 14.45 -31.90 -9.86
N ALA A 218 14.10 -33.18 -10.00
CA ALA A 218 12.75 -33.67 -9.74
C ALA A 218 12.26 -33.36 -8.30
N ILE A 219 13.10 -33.59 -7.29
CA ILE A 219 12.79 -33.28 -5.88
C ILE A 219 12.59 -31.77 -5.70
N GLN A 220 13.47 -30.95 -6.26
CA GLN A 220 13.35 -29.50 -6.20
C GLN A 220 12.09 -28.99 -6.90
N LYS A 221 11.68 -29.62 -8.02
CA LYS A 221 10.43 -29.32 -8.71
C LYS A 221 9.22 -29.67 -7.86
N SER A 222 9.24 -30.80 -7.15
CA SER A 222 8.17 -31.17 -6.21
C SER A 222 8.01 -30.13 -5.09
N ILE A 223 9.10 -29.83 -4.37
CA ILE A 223 9.09 -28.82 -3.28
C ILE A 223 8.65 -27.45 -3.79
N SER A 224 9.18 -27.04 -4.94
CA SER A 224 8.84 -25.73 -5.52
C SER A 224 7.43 -25.70 -6.10
N GLY A 225 6.93 -26.83 -6.58
CA GLY A 225 5.57 -26.98 -7.08
C GLY A 225 4.57 -26.83 -5.94
N SER A 226 4.80 -27.50 -4.82
CA SER A 226 4.00 -27.29 -3.59
C SER A 226 4.08 -25.84 -3.11
N GLY A 227 5.29 -25.27 -3.07
CA GLY A 227 5.47 -23.86 -2.73
C GLY A 227 4.72 -22.90 -3.68
N LEU A 228 4.68 -23.21 -4.98
CA LEU A 228 3.94 -22.43 -5.98
C LEU A 228 2.43 -22.50 -5.75
N VAL A 229 1.90 -23.72 -5.54
CA VAL A 229 0.47 -23.94 -5.26
C VAL A 229 0.05 -23.20 -3.99
N ILE A 230 0.81 -23.33 -2.90
CA ILE A 230 0.54 -22.63 -1.63
C ILE A 230 0.61 -21.11 -1.82
N SER A 231 1.62 -20.60 -2.53
CA SER A 231 1.77 -19.16 -2.76
C SER A 231 0.59 -18.59 -3.56
N ILE A 232 0.14 -19.30 -4.60
CA ILE A 232 -1.02 -18.89 -5.40
C ILE A 232 -2.30 -18.99 -4.59
N LEU A 233 -2.49 -20.07 -3.83
CA LEU A 233 -3.65 -20.24 -2.95
C LEU A 233 -3.74 -19.07 -1.95
N VAL A 234 -2.68 -18.81 -1.19
CA VAL A 234 -2.62 -17.71 -0.23
C VAL A 234 -2.81 -16.36 -0.93
N GLY A 235 -2.20 -16.16 -2.09
CA GLY A 235 -2.35 -14.94 -2.87
C GLY A 235 -3.79 -14.71 -3.33
N ALA A 236 -4.47 -15.76 -3.79
CA ALA A 236 -5.86 -15.71 -4.23
C ALA A 236 -6.82 -15.43 -3.06
N LEU A 237 -6.51 -15.95 -1.86
CA LEU A 237 -7.26 -15.67 -0.63
C LEU A 237 -7.06 -14.22 -0.14
N ILE A 238 -5.85 -13.68 -0.25
CA ILE A 238 -5.52 -12.34 0.25
C ILE A 238 -5.93 -11.23 -0.74
N LYS A 239 -5.73 -11.45 -2.04
CA LYS A 239 -5.99 -10.44 -3.09
C LYS A 239 -6.40 -11.12 -4.40
N PRO A 240 -7.71 -11.39 -4.62
CA PRO A 240 -8.20 -12.12 -5.79
C PRO A 240 -7.73 -11.55 -7.15
N ASN A 241 -7.44 -10.24 -7.24
CA ASN A 241 -6.95 -9.59 -8.45
C ASN A 241 -5.61 -10.16 -8.97
N ILE A 242 -4.87 -10.94 -8.18
CA ILE A 242 -3.69 -11.66 -8.70
C ILE A 242 -4.04 -12.71 -9.76
N ILE A 243 -5.33 -13.02 -9.96
CA ILE A 243 -5.84 -13.90 -11.03
C ILE A 243 -5.36 -13.48 -12.42
N VAL A 244 -4.98 -12.22 -12.61
CA VAL A 244 -4.36 -11.69 -13.83
C VAL A 244 -3.09 -12.44 -14.26
N ILE A 245 -2.45 -13.21 -13.37
CA ILE A 245 -1.32 -14.09 -13.71
C ILE A 245 -1.73 -15.15 -14.74
N ILE A 246 -2.96 -15.70 -14.66
CA ILE A 246 -3.43 -16.75 -15.57
C ILE A 246 -3.44 -16.28 -17.03
N PRO A 247 -4.18 -15.22 -17.42
CA PRO A 247 -4.17 -14.77 -18.81
C PRO A 247 -2.76 -14.35 -19.25
N ALA A 248 -1.95 -13.78 -18.35
CA ALA A 248 -0.58 -13.39 -18.69
C ALA A 248 0.32 -14.58 -19.04
N ILE A 249 0.31 -15.64 -18.25
CA ILE A 249 1.12 -16.83 -18.52
C ILE A 249 0.63 -17.60 -19.74
N LEU A 250 -0.68 -17.58 -20.03
CA LEU A 250 -1.26 -18.15 -21.25
C LEU A 250 -0.81 -17.39 -22.51
N VAL A 251 -0.76 -16.05 -22.47
CA VAL A 251 -0.21 -15.24 -23.56
C VAL A 251 1.25 -15.59 -23.82
N VAL A 252 2.06 -15.72 -22.77
CA VAL A 252 3.48 -16.13 -22.92
C VAL A 252 3.58 -17.56 -23.47
N ALA A 253 2.76 -18.49 -23.00
CA ALA A 253 2.72 -19.85 -23.52
C ALA A 253 2.35 -19.90 -25.01
N LEU A 254 1.39 -19.08 -25.45
CA LEU A 254 1.02 -18.94 -26.86
C LEU A 254 2.18 -18.40 -27.70
N ILE A 255 2.90 -17.37 -27.22
CA ILE A 255 4.11 -16.85 -27.88
C ILE A 255 5.16 -17.95 -28.03
N LEU A 256 5.41 -18.73 -26.97
CA LEU A 256 6.37 -19.84 -26.98
C LEU A 256 5.93 -20.98 -27.90
N PHE A 257 4.63 -21.26 -27.99
CA PHE A 257 4.05 -22.26 -28.88
C PHE A 257 4.30 -21.88 -30.35
N VAL A 258 3.92 -20.66 -30.74
CA VAL A 258 4.15 -20.13 -32.10
C VAL A 258 5.64 -20.13 -32.46
N LYS A 259 6.52 -19.92 -31.46
CA LYS A 259 7.98 -19.95 -31.62
C LYS A 259 8.61 -21.33 -31.43
N LYS A 260 7.81 -22.40 -31.35
CA LYS A 260 8.25 -23.81 -31.19
C LYS A 260 9.21 -24.03 -30.00
N SER A 261 9.14 -23.16 -28.99
CA SER A 261 10.05 -23.16 -27.81
C SER A 261 9.35 -23.58 -26.52
N LEU A 262 8.08 -23.99 -26.59
CA LEU A 262 7.25 -24.32 -25.43
C LEU A 262 7.78 -25.53 -24.63
N LYS A 263 8.14 -26.63 -25.31
CA LYS A 263 8.68 -27.85 -24.68
C LYS A 263 9.99 -27.57 -23.93
N LYS A 264 10.88 -26.77 -24.52
CA LYS A 264 12.19 -26.39 -23.95
C LYS A 264 12.05 -25.65 -22.63
N ASN A 265 11.06 -24.76 -22.53
CA ASN A 265 10.88 -23.90 -21.36
C ASN A 265 10.09 -24.55 -20.21
N GLN A 266 9.51 -25.73 -20.41
CA GLN A 266 8.78 -26.51 -19.39
C GLN A 266 7.72 -25.70 -18.59
N ILE A 267 7.13 -24.65 -19.19
CA ILE A 267 6.24 -23.71 -18.49
C ILE A 267 4.82 -24.28 -18.25
N ILE A 268 4.46 -25.37 -18.94
CA ILE A 268 3.12 -26.00 -18.83
C ILE A 268 2.84 -26.49 -17.41
N ILE A 269 3.81 -27.14 -16.75
CA ILE A 269 3.61 -27.63 -15.39
C ILE A 269 3.36 -26.47 -14.40
N PRO A 270 4.18 -25.40 -14.37
CA PRO A 270 3.86 -24.19 -13.60
C PRO A 270 2.46 -23.61 -13.89
N ILE A 271 2.02 -23.58 -15.15
CA ILE A 271 0.67 -23.11 -15.51
C ILE A 271 -0.40 -23.97 -14.84
N LEU A 272 -0.30 -25.30 -14.95
CA LEU A 272 -1.26 -26.22 -14.34
C LEU A 272 -1.27 -26.07 -12.81
N LEU A 273 -0.10 -25.91 -12.18
CA LEU A 273 0.01 -25.68 -10.74
C LEU A 273 -0.59 -24.34 -10.29
N ILE A 274 -0.43 -23.28 -11.09
CA ILE A 274 -1.06 -21.98 -10.83
C ILE A 274 -2.58 -22.12 -10.92
N ILE A 275 -3.10 -22.71 -11.99
CA ILE A 275 -4.55 -22.95 -12.15
C ILE A 275 -5.07 -23.78 -10.97
N PHE A 276 -4.35 -24.83 -10.59
CA PHE A 276 -4.70 -25.65 -9.44
C PHE A 276 -4.72 -24.87 -8.12
N GLY A 277 -3.72 -24.01 -7.86
CA GLY A 277 -3.71 -23.13 -6.68
C GLY A 277 -4.90 -22.18 -6.62
N PHE A 278 -5.31 -21.59 -7.76
CA PHE A 278 -6.53 -20.79 -7.84
C PHE A 278 -7.79 -21.64 -7.63
N SER A 279 -7.87 -22.81 -8.25
CA SER A 279 -9.00 -23.72 -8.05
C SER A 279 -9.16 -24.14 -6.60
N LEU A 280 -8.06 -24.36 -5.87
CA LEU A 280 -8.07 -24.66 -4.43
C LEU A 280 -8.53 -23.48 -3.57
N SER A 281 -8.44 -22.24 -4.03
CA SER A 281 -8.88 -21.08 -3.25
C SER A 281 -10.39 -21.07 -3.05
N ILE A 282 -11.16 -21.68 -3.95
CA ILE A 282 -12.62 -21.78 -3.88
C ILE A 282 -13.07 -22.66 -2.69
N PRO A 283 -12.71 -23.96 -2.60
CA PRO A 283 -13.07 -24.78 -1.46
C PRO A 283 -12.41 -24.28 -0.16
N THR A 284 -11.20 -23.73 -0.23
CA THR A 284 -10.54 -23.14 0.95
C THR A 284 -11.32 -21.94 1.49
N THR A 285 -11.82 -21.06 0.63
CA THR A 285 -12.68 -19.93 1.04
C THR A 285 -13.96 -20.42 1.70
N ARG A 286 -14.59 -21.47 1.15
CA ARG A 286 -15.77 -22.10 1.77
C ARG A 286 -15.43 -22.71 3.14
N GLY A 287 -14.30 -23.40 3.24
CA GLY A 287 -13.80 -23.92 4.51
C GLY A 287 -13.59 -22.81 5.54
N ILE A 288 -12.96 -21.70 5.14
CA ILE A 288 -12.81 -20.50 5.97
C ILE A 288 -14.17 -19.97 6.43
N TYR A 289 -15.16 -19.90 5.55
CA TYR A 289 -16.49 -19.44 5.92
C TYR A 289 -17.12 -20.32 6.99
N LEU A 290 -17.02 -21.64 6.86
CA LEU A 290 -17.52 -22.58 7.85
C LEU A 290 -16.82 -22.42 9.20
N VAL A 291 -15.48 -22.45 9.25
CA VAL A 291 -14.73 -22.40 10.52
C VAL A 291 -14.75 -21.03 11.19
N SER A 292 -15.09 -19.97 10.45
CA SER A 292 -15.23 -18.60 10.97
C SER A 292 -16.68 -18.20 11.24
N ASN A 293 -17.64 -19.13 11.13
CA ASN A 293 -19.08 -18.87 11.26
C ASN A 293 -19.57 -17.72 10.37
N TYR A 294 -18.95 -17.56 9.20
CA TYR A 294 -19.33 -16.52 8.24
C TYR A 294 -20.39 -17.06 7.27
N THR A 295 -21.56 -16.45 7.33
CA THR A 295 -22.63 -16.68 6.34
C THR A 295 -22.70 -15.48 5.39
N PRO A 296 -22.44 -15.66 4.08
CA PRO A 296 -22.61 -14.60 3.10
C PRO A 296 -24.05 -14.05 3.10
N LYS A 297 -24.20 -12.73 2.97
CA LYS A 297 -25.50 -12.07 2.85
C LYS A 297 -25.57 -11.25 1.57
N THR A 298 -26.31 -11.76 0.60
CA THR A 298 -26.44 -11.17 -0.74
C THR A 298 -27.09 -9.78 -0.73
N GLU A 299 -27.86 -9.46 0.32
CA GLU A 299 -28.46 -8.13 0.52
C GLU A 299 -27.43 -7.00 0.61
N PHE A 300 -26.21 -7.27 1.11
CA PHE A 300 -25.15 -6.26 1.26
C PHE A 300 -24.08 -6.34 0.16
N GLU A 301 -24.08 -7.41 -0.63
CA GLU A 301 -23.04 -7.68 -1.62
C GLU A 301 -23.12 -6.68 -2.79
N LEU A 302 -21.97 -6.12 -3.17
CA LEU A 302 -21.84 -5.32 -4.39
C LEU A 302 -21.36 -6.24 -5.53
N PRO A 303 -22.07 -6.28 -6.68
CA PRO A 303 -21.63 -7.09 -7.82
C PRO A 303 -20.33 -6.54 -8.42
N ALA A 304 -19.60 -7.36 -9.18
CA ALA A 304 -18.39 -6.92 -9.89
C ALA A 304 -18.65 -5.70 -10.82
N THR A 305 -19.87 -5.62 -11.37
CA THR A 305 -20.31 -4.51 -12.21
C THR A 305 -20.31 -3.16 -11.50
N HIS A 306 -20.41 -3.12 -10.17
CA HIS A 306 -20.36 -1.88 -9.39
C HIS A 306 -19.01 -1.18 -9.55
N TRP A 307 -17.94 -1.96 -9.40
CA TRP A 307 -16.56 -1.51 -9.57
C TRP A 307 -16.29 -1.11 -11.02
N MET A 308 -16.84 -1.87 -11.98
CA MET A 308 -16.81 -1.51 -13.39
C MET A 308 -17.56 -0.20 -13.66
N MET A 309 -18.70 0.04 -13.02
CA MET A 309 -19.43 1.30 -13.14
C MET A 309 -18.61 2.47 -12.60
N MET A 310 -17.98 2.32 -11.43
CA MET A 310 -17.09 3.34 -10.87
C MET A 310 -15.90 3.62 -11.77
N ALA A 311 -15.37 2.61 -12.47
CA ALA A 311 -14.28 2.75 -13.43
C ALA A 311 -14.53 3.80 -14.52
N PHE A 312 -15.81 4.06 -14.86
CA PHE A 312 -16.26 5.04 -15.86
C PHE A 312 -16.84 6.32 -15.23
N ASN A 313 -16.64 6.58 -13.93
CA ASN A 313 -17.06 7.81 -13.26
C ASN A 313 -16.11 8.98 -13.59
N GLU A 314 -16.45 9.79 -14.59
CA GLU A 314 -15.62 10.94 -15.00
C GLU A 314 -15.43 11.97 -13.87
N LYS A 315 -16.46 12.23 -13.06
CA LYS A 315 -16.40 13.22 -11.96
C LYS A 315 -15.38 12.84 -10.89
N HIS A 316 -15.18 11.55 -10.68
CA HIS A 316 -14.24 11.01 -9.71
C HIS A 316 -13.00 10.40 -10.39
N ASN A 317 -12.76 10.68 -11.68
CA ASN A 317 -11.62 10.16 -12.45
C ASN A 317 -11.47 8.63 -12.39
N GLY A 318 -12.56 7.88 -12.29
CA GLY A 318 -12.54 6.43 -12.15
C GLY A 318 -12.06 5.89 -10.80
N THR A 319 -12.00 6.73 -9.76
CA THR A 319 -11.67 6.35 -8.37
C THR A 319 -12.94 6.00 -7.58
N TYR A 320 -12.78 5.59 -6.31
CA TYR A 320 -13.90 5.28 -5.43
C TYR A 320 -14.88 6.46 -5.29
N SER A 321 -16.18 6.19 -5.49
CA SER A 321 -17.26 7.18 -5.34
C SER A 321 -18.25 6.73 -4.27
N GLY A 322 -18.26 7.42 -3.13
CA GLY A 322 -19.27 7.19 -2.08
C GLY A 322 -20.69 7.44 -2.58
N SER A 323 -20.87 8.34 -3.55
CA SER A 323 -22.17 8.61 -4.17
C SER A 323 -22.68 7.46 -5.05
N ASP A 324 -21.78 6.72 -5.71
CA ASP A 324 -22.15 5.52 -6.47
C ASP A 324 -22.51 4.39 -5.50
N VAL A 325 -21.76 4.23 -4.40
CA VAL A 325 -22.07 3.25 -3.34
C VAL A 325 -23.45 3.49 -2.73
N ILE A 326 -23.83 4.75 -2.46
CA ILE A 326 -25.15 5.08 -1.90
C ILE A 326 -26.28 4.67 -2.87
N LYS A 327 -26.12 4.92 -4.18
CA LYS A 327 -27.12 4.59 -5.20
C LYS A 327 -27.27 3.09 -5.43
N ASP A 328 -26.19 2.33 -5.31
CA ASP A 328 -26.24 0.88 -5.39
C ASP A 328 -26.89 0.26 -4.16
N ASN A 329 -26.56 0.78 -2.97
CA ASN A 329 -27.19 0.32 -1.74
C ASN A 329 -28.70 0.63 -1.71
N SER A 330 -29.17 1.64 -2.45
CA SER A 330 -30.62 1.90 -2.56
C SER A 330 -31.34 0.93 -3.50
N GLN A 331 -30.62 0.08 -4.25
CA GLN A 331 -31.24 -0.97 -5.06
C GLN A 331 -31.62 -2.17 -4.17
N PRO A 332 -32.75 -2.84 -4.46
CA PRO A 332 -33.34 -3.82 -3.55
C PRO A 332 -32.52 -5.11 -3.38
N ASN A 333 -31.78 -5.53 -4.40
CA ASN A 333 -30.99 -6.77 -4.36
C ASN A 333 -29.82 -6.72 -5.35
N LYS A 334 -28.94 -7.73 -5.28
CA LYS A 334 -27.74 -7.86 -6.13
C LYS A 334 -28.03 -7.82 -7.63
N SER A 335 -29.10 -8.48 -8.09
CA SER A 335 -29.46 -8.49 -9.51
C SER A 335 -29.93 -7.12 -9.98
N ALA A 336 -30.70 -6.39 -9.16
CA ALA A 336 -31.11 -5.02 -9.45
C ALA A 336 -29.90 -4.05 -9.48
N ARG A 337 -28.94 -4.21 -8.57
CA ARG A 337 -27.65 -3.49 -8.61
C ARG A 337 -26.91 -3.74 -9.92
N GLN A 338 -26.76 -5.00 -10.30
CA GLN A 338 -26.08 -5.37 -11.53
C GLN A 338 -26.74 -4.78 -12.77
N ALA A 339 -28.08 -4.81 -12.85
CA ALA A 339 -28.81 -4.20 -13.95
C ALA A 339 -28.64 -2.66 -13.98
N TYR A 340 -28.68 -2.02 -12.80
CA TYR A 340 -28.42 -0.59 -12.65
C TYR A 340 -27.00 -0.22 -13.13
N ASP A 341 -25.98 -0.95 -12.65
CA ASP A 341 -24.58 -0.73 -13.01
C ASP A 341 -24.36 -0.80 -14.51
N LEU A 342 -24.83 -1.89 -15.14
CA LEU A 342 -24.67 -2.10 -16.58
C LEU A 342 -25.32 -0.97 -17.38
N LYS A 343 -26.52 -0.52 -16.96
CA LYS A 343 -27.18 0.63 -17.57
C LYS A 343 -26.34 1.92 -17.40
N GLN A 344 -25.81 2.17 -16.21
CA GLN A 344 -24.98 3.36 -15.95
C GLN A 344 -23.65 3.34 -16.71
N ILE A 345 -23.00 2.18 -16.85
CA ILE A 345 -21.78 2.02 -17.65
C ILE A 345 -22.05 2.48 -19.09
N VAL A 346 -23.12 1.97 -19.71
CA VAL A 346 -23.49 2.34 -21.08
C VAL A 346 -23.78 3.84 -21.20
N ILE A 347 -24.51 4.42 -20.25
CA ILE A 347 -24.81 5.86 -20.22
C ILE A 347 -23.51 6.68 -20.12
N ARG A 348 -22.59 6.32 -19.21
CA ARG A 348 -21.32 7.02 -18.99
C ARG A 348 -20.45 6.96 -20.24
N ILE A 349 -20.29 5.78 -20.83
CA ILE A 349 -19.49 5.59 -22.06
C ILE A 349 -20.07 6.39 -23.23
N LYS A 350 -21.39 6.31 -23.47
CA LYS A 350 -22.04 7.07 -24.54
C LYS A 350 -21.89 8.58 -24.34
N LYS A 351 -22.04 9.05 -23.10
CA LYS A 351 -21.90 10.48 -22.76
C LYS A 351 -20.48 10.99 -22.95
N MET A 352 -19.46 10.20 -22.58
CA MET A 352 -18.05 10.58 -22.73
C MET A 352 -17.60 10.56 -24.21
N GLY A 353 -18.16 9.65 -25.01
CA GLY A 353 -17.65 9.36 -26.34
C GLY A 353 -16.23 8.79 -26.32
N MET A 354 -15.67 8.53 -27.51
CA MET A 354 -14.34 7.92 -27.65
C MET A 354 -13.23 8.79 -27.03
N PHE A 355 -13.25 10.11 -27.31
CA PHE A 355 -12.23 11.03 -26.80
C PHE A 355 -12.26 11.17 -25.28
N GLY A 356 -13.46 11.30 -24.68
CA GLY A 356 -13.61 11.35 -23.22
C GLY A 356 -13.15 10.05 -22.55
N LEU A 357 -13.42 8.91 -23.19
CA LEU A 357 -12.97 7.60 -22.70
C LEU A 357 -11.45 7.47 -22.72
N ILE A 358 -10.79 7.85 -23.81
CA ILE A 358 -9.31 7.84 -23.90
C ILE A 358 -8.71 8.79 -22.85
N LYS A 359 -9.28 10.00 -22.70
CA LYS A 359 -8.85 10.96 -21.66
C LYS A 359 -8.96 10.34 -20.26
N LEU A 360 -10.09 9.70 -19.96
CA LEU A 360 -10.30 9.03 -18.68
C LEU A 360 -9.25 7.93 -18.46
N TRP A 361 -8.96 7.09 -19.45
CA TRP A 361 -7.94 6.05 -19.34
C TRP A 361 -6.53 6.61 -19.09
N VAL A 362 -6.14 7.71 -19.76
CA VAL A 362 -4.85 8.38 -19.51
C VAL A 362 -4.80 8.91 -18.07
N VAL A 363 -5.86 9.57 -17.61
CA VAL A 363 -5.96 10.07 -16.22
C VAL A 363 -5.87 8.92 -15.22
N LYS A 364 -6.62 7.84 -15.45
CA LYS A 364 -6.62 6.65 -14.59
C LYS A 364 -5.25 5.98 -14.52
N MET A 365 -4.54 5.86 -15.64
CA MET A 365 -3.16 5.35 -15.68
C MET A 365 -2.23 6.26 -14.87
N GLY A 366 -2.37 7.58 -14.99
CA GLY A 366 -1.62 8.56 -14.21
C GLY A 366 -1.88 8.47 -12.71
N ILE A 367 -3.13 8.25 -12.29
CA ILE A 367 -3.51 8.02 -10.88
C ILE A 367 -2.95 6.70 -10.38
N LEU A 368 -3.15 5.61 -11.14
CA LEU A 368 -2.72 4.27 -10.77
C LEU A 368 -1.21 4.20 -10.54
N LEU A 369 -0.43 4.90 -11.36
CA LEU A 369 1.02 5.00 -11.24
C LEU A 369 1.48 6.20 -10.38
N ASN A 370 0.60 6.93 -9.71
CA ASN A 370 1.02 8.00 -8.82
C ASN A 370 1.57 7.43 -7.51
N VAL A 371 2.71 7.92 -7.03
CA VAL A 371 3.36 7.43 -5.80
C VAL A 371 3.56 8.51 -4.74
N ASN A 372 3.08 9.72 -4.99
CA ASN A 372 3.36 10.89 -4.15
C ASN A 372 2.77 10.79 -2.74
N SER A 373 1.73 9.96 -2.56
CA SER A 373 0.96 9.82 -1.31
C SER A 373 1.26 8.53 -0.54
N VAL A 374 2.36 7.82 -0.84
CA VAL A 374 2.70 6.54 -0.20
C VAL A 374 2.58 6.56 1.32
N GLN A 375 2.98 7.65 1.99
CA GLN A 375 2.94 7.78 3.46
C GLN A 375 1.52 7.94 4.05
N ASP A 376 0.55 8.37 3.23
CA ASP A 376 -0.80 8.73 3.65
C ASP A 376 -1.81 7.58 3.45
N TRP A 377 -1.45 6.53 2.69
CA TRP A 377 -2.35 5.40 2.42
C TRP A 377 -2.75 4.68 3.71
N TYR A 378 -4.04 4.70 4.04
CA TYR A 378 -4.60 4.12 5.27
C TYR A 378 -3.92 4.56 6.58
N ASN A 379 -3.14 5.64 6.54
CA ASN A 379 -2.51 6.23 7.70
C ASN A 379 -3.42 7.34 8.27
N GLY A 380 -3.98 7.11 9.46
CA GLY A 380 -4.80 8.10 10.16
C GLY A 380 -3.98 9.22 10.83
N GLY A 381 -2.65 9.10 10.89
CA GLY A 381 -1.75 9.91 11.69
C GLY A 381 -1.25 9.17 12.92
N PHE A 382 -0.32 9.78 13.67
CA PHE A 382 0.26 9.17 14.87
C PHE A 382 -0.64 9.33 16.09
N ARG A 383 -0.62 8.33 16.98
CA ARG A 383 -1.36 8.35 18.26
C ARG A 383 -0.98 9.59 19.08
N SER A 384 0.32 9.88 19.13
CA SER A 384 0.89 11.12 19.62
C SER A 384 2.21 11.32 18.91
N ALA A 385 2.26 12.28 17.98
CA ALA A 385 3.46 12.49 17.17
C ALA A 385 4.60 13.09 18.04
N PRO A 386 5.85 12.61 17.90
CA PRO A 386 6.97 13.19 18.65
C PRO A 386 7.22 14.66 18.32
N THR A 387 7.67 15.45 19.30
CA THR A 387 7.95 16.88 19.10
C THR A 387 9.00 17.14 18.01
N TRP A 388 10.03 16.29 17.90
CA TRP A 388 11.06 16.42 16.87
C TRP A 388 10.47 16.25 15.46
N TYR A 389 9.53 15.32 15.30
CA TYR A 389 8.84 15.08 14.02
C TYR A 389 7.96 16.30 13.71
N LEU A 390 7.15 16.75 14.67
CA LEU A 390 6.23 17.86 14.48
C LEU A 390 6.95 19.16 14.10
N LYS A 391 8.11 19.44 14.69
CA LYS A 391 8.97 20.59 14.31
C LYS A 391 9.43 20.55 12.85
N ASN A 392 9.59 19.36 12.28
CA ASN A 392 10.13 19.12 10.95
C ASN A 392 9.09 18.53 9.98
N ALA A 393 7.82 18.44 10.36
CA ALA A 393 6.84 17.60 9.67
C ALA A 393 6.57 18.07 8.23
N GLN A 394 6.57 19.38 7.98
CA GLN A 394 6.41 19.91 6.62
C GLN A 394 7.58 19.48 5.72
N LEU A 395 8.81 19.60 6.21
CA LEU A 395 10.01 19.13 5.51
C LEU A 395 9.94 17.62 5.28
N ILE A 396 9.70 16.84 6.33
CA ILE A 396 9.67 15.37 6.26
C ILE A 396 8.60 14.92 5.26
N LYS A 397 7.42 15.52 5.27
CA LYS A 397 6.31 15.15 4.39
C LYS A 397 6.68 15.37 2.91
N VAL A 398 7.22 16.54 2.57
CA VAL A 398 7.63 16.84 1.19
C VAL A 398 8.84 16.00 0.79
N LEU A 399 9.83 15.84 1.67
CA LEU A 399 11.02 15.03 1.42
C LEU A 399 10.66 13.57 1.16
N THR A 400 9.69 13.03 1.90
CA THR A 400 9.12 11.69 1.72
C THR A 400 8.54 11.53 0.31
N THR A 401 7.74 12.50 -0.15
CA THR A 401 7.21 12.53 -1.52
C THR A 401 8.33 12.66 -2.57
N VAL A 402 9.23 13.64 -2.43
CA VAL A 402 10.29 13.90 -3.41
C VAL A 402 11.24 12.70 -3.54
N SER A 403 11.72 12.16 -2.42
CA SER A 403 12.66 11.03 -2.41
C SER A 403 12.06 9.77 -3.01
N TYR A 404 10.86 9.36 -2.60
CA TYR A 404 10.22 8.14 -3.09
C TYR A 404 9.87 8.24 -4.57
N THR A 405 9.29 9.36 -4.97
CA THR A 405 8.89 9.58 -6.35
C THR A 405 10.11 9.64 -7.25
N SER A 406 11.13 10.45 -6.93
CA SER A 406 12.34 10.52 -7.75
C SER A 406 13.05 9.17 -7.87
N ALA A 407 13.17 8.40 -6.79
CA ALA A 407 13.78 7.08 -6.83
C ALA A 407 12.97 6.08 -7.69
N THR A 408 11.63 6.14 -7.61
CA THR A 408 10.73 5.34 -8.46
C THR A 408 10.87 5.72 -9.94
N LEU A 409 10.88 7.02 -10.26
CA LEU A 409 11.07 7.51 -11.63
C LEU A 409 12.45 7.15 -12.19
N CYS A 410 13.50 7.12 -11.36
CA CYS A 410 14.82 6.61 -11.76
C CYS A 410 14.77 5.14 -12.18
N ILE A 411 14.05 4.27 -11.45
CA ILE A 411 13.85 2.87 -11.82
C ILE A 411 13.11 2.78 -13.15
N TRP A 412 12.02 3.54 -13.33
CA TRP A 412 11.24 3.53 -14.56
C TRP A 412 12.03 4.02 -15.77
N LEU A 413 12.74 5.14 -15.67
CA LEU A 413 13.58 5.65 -16.76
C LEU A 413 14.74 4.70 -17.07
N THR A 414 15.31 4.04 -16.06
CA THR A 414 16.31 2.98 -16.27
C THR A 414 15.72 1.79 -17.02
N LEU A 415 14.51 1.35 -16.67
CA LEU A 415 13.82 0.29 -17.39
C LEU A 415 13.45 0.70 -18.82
N ILE A 416 12.82 1.87 -19.03
CA ILE A 416 12.44 2.39 -20.34
C ILE A 416 13.65 2.42 -21.28
N THR A 417 14.79 2.95 -20.81
CA THR A 417 16.01 3.01 -21.62
C THR A 417 16.55 1.64 -22.00
N ARG A 418 16.42 0.63 -21.12
CA ARG A 418 16.76 -0.76 -21.44
C ARG A 418 15.77 -1.37 -22.45
N LEU A 419 14.47 -1.18 -22.24
CA LEU A 419 13.40 -1.71 -23.10
C LEU A 419 13.47 -1.19 -24.54
N LEU A 420 13.75 0.10 -24.72
CA LEU A 420 13.94 0.72 -26.04
C LEU A 420 15.01 -0.02 -26.86
N ARG A 421 16.08 -0.47 -26.21
CA ARG A 421 17.22 -1.15 -26.85
C ARG A 421 17.14 -2.67 -26.83
N TRP A 422 16.29 -3.22 -25.98
CA TRP A 422 16.21 -4.65 -25.73
C TRP A 422 15.79 -5.43 -26.97
N ARG A 423 16.68 -6.29 -27.46
CA ARG A 423 16.36 -7.29 -28.48
C ARG A 423 16.18 -8.62 -27.77
N ILE A 424 14.93 -9.07 -27.67
CA ILE A 424 14.58 -10.27 -26.90
C ILE A 424 15.19 -11.53 -27.52
N ASN A 425 15.73 -12.39 -26.65
CA ASN A 425 16.05 -13.77 -26.94
C ASN A 425 15.10 -14.66 -26.13
N LEU A 426 14.22 -15.41 -26.79
CA LEU A 426 13.23 -16.28 -26.12
C LEU A 426 13.83 -17.60 -25.62
N ASP A 427 15.05 -17.94 -26.04
CA ASP A 427 15.79 -19.08 -25.51
C ASP A 427 16.51 -18.77 -24.20
N ASP A 428 16.62 -17.49 -23.86
CA ASP A 428 17.18 -17.01 -22.60
C ASP A 428 16.09 -16.95 -21.54
N VAL A 429 16.25 -17.77 -20.50
CA VAL A 429 15.27 -17.94 -19.42
C VAL A 429 15.09 -16.66 -18.59
N ASP A 430 16.13 -15.82 -18.48
CA ASP A 430 16.05 -14.54 -17.76
C ASP A 430 15.20 -13.56 -18.57
N GLN A 431 15.42 -13.51 -19.89
CA GLN A 431 14.64 -12.67 -20.79
C GLN A 431 13.18 -13.14 -20.96
N LEU A 432 12.93 -14.44 -20.90
CA LEU A 432 11.57 -14.99 -20.85
C LEU A 432 10.86 -14.57 -19.55
N MET A 433 11.56 -14.58 -18.41
CA MET A 433 11.01 -14.05 -17.16
C MET A 433 10.69 -12.56 -17.29
N ALA A 434 11.57 -11.78 -17.90
CA ALA A 434 11.31 -10.36 -18.16
C ALA A 434 10.03 -10.14 -18.97
N LEU A 435 9.82 -10.95 -20.03
CA LEU A 435 8.60 -10.90 -20.83
C LEU A 435 7.36 -11.28 -20.00
N LEU A 436 7.43 -12.33 -19.20
CA LEU A 436 6.32 -12.73 -18.32
C LEU A 436 5.96 -11.62 -17.32
N ALA A 437 6.95 -11.01 -16.67
CA ALA A 437 6.74 -9.89 -15.77
C ALA A 437 6.11 -8.67 -16.48
N ILE A 438 6.51 -8.37 -17.71
CA ILE A 438 5.88 -7.32 -18.54
C ILE A 438 4.41 -7.64 -18.82
N VAL A 439 4.09 -8.87 -19.24
CA VAL A 439 2.71 -9.24 -19.57
C VAL A 439 1.82 -9.22 -18.32
N ILE A 440 2.31 -9.68 -17.16
CA ILE A 440 1.58 -9.59 -15.89
C ILE A 440 1.35 -8.11 -15.51
N ALA A 441 2.38 -7.27 -15.63
CA ALA A 441 2.27 -5.84 -15.32
C ALA A 441 1.23 -5.17 -16.23
N LEU A 442 1.28 -5.43 -17.53
CA LEU A 442 0.32 -4.90 -18.51
C LEU A 442 -1.10 -5.41 -18.29
N GLY A 443 -1.26 -6.69 -17.97
CA GLY A 443 -2.58 -7.25 -17.62
C GLY A 443 -3.16 -6.52 -16.42
N TYR A 444 -2.38 -6.32 -15.36
CA TYR A 444 -2.82 -5.64 -14.15
C TYR A 444 -3.16 -4.16 -14.40
N LEU A 445 -2.28 -3.46 -15.13
CA LEU A 445 -2.51 -2.06 -15.53
C LEU A 445 -3.74 -1.92 -16.43
N SER A 446 -3.96 -2.84 -17.36
CA SER A 446 -5.09 -2.81 -18.28
C SER A 446 -6.40 -3.10 -17.54
N PHE A 447 -6.40 -4.07 -16.63
CA PHE A 447 -7.56 -4.37 -15.78
C PHE A 447 -8.04 -3.12 -15.03
N HIS A 448 -7.12 -2.47 -14.30
CA HIS A 448 -7.46 -1.27 -13.53
C HIS A 448 -7.75 -0.04 -14.40
N THR A 449 -7.03 0.16 -15.49
CA THR A 449 -7.24 1.34 -16.33
C THR A 449 -8.53 1.24 -17.15
N LEU A 450 -8.79 0.08 -17.76
CA LEU A 450 -9.86 -0.08 -18.74
C LEU A 450 -11.19 -0.53 -18.12
N LEU A 451 -11.15 -1.33 -17.05
CA LEU A 451 -12.33 -2.06 -16.57
C LEU A 451 -12.68 -1.79 -15.11
N TRP A 452 -11.71 -1.54 -14.23
CA TRP A 452 -11.90 -1.47 -12.77
C TRP A 452 -11.69 -0.04 -12.23
N GLU A 453 -12.07 0.24 -10.99
CA GLU A 453 -11.67 1.48 -10.33
C GLU A 453 -10.16 1.53 -10.07
N VAL A 454 -9.63 2.74 -9.96
CA VAL A 454 -8.20 2.98 -9.71
C VAL A 454 -7.96 3.67 -8.39
N GLU A 455 -6.85 3.29 -7.74
CA GLU A 455 -6.27 3.98 -6.60
C GLU A 455 -4.73 3.95 -6.75
N PRO A 456 -4.00 4.98 -6.30
CA PRO A 456 -2.54 5.04 -6.40
C PRO A 456 -1.82 3.81 -5.82
N ARG A 457 -2.29 3.32 -4.66
CA ARG A 457 -1.71 2.14 -3.99
C ARG A 457 -1.81 0.87 -4.83
N TYR A 458 -2.83 0.74 -5.69
CA TYR A 458 -3.00 -0.44 -6.53
C TYR A 458 -1.86 -0.61 -7.53
N GLY A 459 -1.33 0.49 -8.09
CA GLY A 459 -0.24 0.42 -9.06
C GLY A 459 1.08 -0.03 -8.45
N GLN A 460 1.25 0.01 -7.12
CA GLN A 460 2.46 -0.51 -6.51
C GLN A 460 2.59 -2.03 -6.61
N ALA A 461 1.51 -2.76 -6.89
CA ALA A 461 1.55 -4.19 -7.13
C ALA A 461 2.52 -4.57 -8.28
N ILE A 462 2.75 -3.67 -9.24
CA ILE A 462 3.67 -3.94 -10.35
C ILE A 462 5.14 -3.60 -10.03
N LEU A 463 5.44 -2.97 -8.89
CA LEU A 463 6.83 -2.61 -8.50
C LEU A 463 7.81 -3.80 -8.57
N PRO A 464 7.52 -4.98 -7.97
CA PRO A 464 8.41 -6.14 -8.11
C PRO A 464 8.55 -6.58 -9.57
N LEU A 465 7.49 -6.50 -10.38
CA LEU A 465 7.55 -6.86 -11.79
C LEU A 465 8.50 -5.93 -12.55
N ILE A 466 8.39 -4.62 -12.32
CA ILE A 466 9.27 -3.60 -12.89
C ILE A 466 10.74 -3.83 -12.49
N ILE A 467 11.00 -4.10 -11.21
CA ILE A 467 12.36 -4.35 -10.70
C ILE A 467 12.94 -5.61 -11.33
N LEU A 468 12.18 -6.70 -11.36
CA LEU A 468 12.62 -7.99 -11.91
C LEU A 468 12.82 -7.92 -13.42
N THR A 469 11.92 -7.25 -14.16
CA THR A 469 12.13 -6.96 -15.59
C THR A 469 13.38 -6.12 -15.79
N MET A 470 13.58 -5.06 -15.01
CA MET A 470 14.78 -4.23 -15.10
C MET A 470 16.04 -5.06 -14.86
N ALA A 471 16.03 -5.95 -13.86
CA ALA A 471 17.15 -6.81 -13.54
C ALA A 471 17.44 -7.84 -14.63
N ALA A 472 16.40 -8.45 -15.21
CA ALA A 472 16.49 -9.51 -16.21
C ALA A 472 16.81 -9.02 -17.63
N VAL A 473 16.42 -7.79 -17.99
CA VAL A 473 16.74 -7.23 -19.31
C VAL A 473 18.23 -6.89 -19.40
N PRO A 474 18.97 -7.39 -20.40
CA PRO A 474 20.39 -7.10 -20.58
C PRO A 474 20.65 -5.60 -20.69
N ASN A 475 21.62 -5.09 -19.93
CA ASN A 475 22.13 -3.73 -20.14
C ASN A 475 23.10 -3.77 -21.33
N GLN A 476 22.63 -3.31 -22.49
CA GLN A 476 23.50 -3.06 -23.62
C GLN A 476 24.36 -1.84 -23.29
N ALA A 477 25.66 -2.06 -23.08
CA ALA A 477 26.59 -0.99 -22.76
C ALA A 477 26.53 0.09 -23.85
N ILE A 478 26.34 1.34 -23.43
CA ILE A 478 26.63 2.47 -24.32
C ILE A 478 28.14 2.52 -24.40
N ASN A 479 28.71 2.12 -25.54
CA ASN A 479 30.08 2.47 -25.91
C ASN A 479 30.12 4.00 -26.06
N SER A 480 30.24 4.73 -24.95
CA SER A 480 30.32 6.18 -24.98
C SER A 480 31.73 6.55 -25.46
N ARG A 481 31.82 7.05 -26.70
CA ARG A 481 33.02 7.56 -27.37
C ARG A 481 33.64 8.82 -26.71
N LYS A 482 33.40 9.12 -25.43
CA LYS A 482 33.91 10.34 -24.77
C LYS A 482 35.09 10.06 -23.83
N HIS A 483 36.20 10.75 -24.11
CA HIS A 483 37.52 10.77 -23.45
C HIS A 483 37.53 11.36 -22.01
N LEU A 484 36.48 11.19 -21.21
CA LEU A 484 36.54 11.61 -19.80
C LEU A 484 37.36 10.61 -18.99
N SER A 485 38.29 11.12 -18.18
CA SER A 485 39.11 10.30 -17.29
C SER A 485 38.27 9.62 -16.22
N THR A 486 38.78 8.55 -15.64
CA THR A 486 38.11 7.83 -14.54
C THR A 486 37.89 8.73 -13.32
N GLN A 487 38.83 9.63 -12.99
CA GLN A 487 38.66 10.56 -11.88
C GLN A 487 37.53 11.58 -12.14
N GLN A 488 37.46 12.14 -13.35
CA GLN A 488 36.41 13.09 -13.72
C GLN A 488 35.01 12.49 -13.63
N LYS A 489 34.85 11.24 -14.07
CA LYS A 489 33.58 10.51 -13.96
C LYS A 489 33.19 10.33 -12.49
N THR A 490 34.08 9.85 -11.63
CA THR A 490 33.78 9.71 -10.20
C THR A 490 33.36 11.03 -9.58
N LEU A 491 34.10 12.12 -9.86
CA LEU A 491 33.77 13.45 -9.36
C LEU A 491 32.37 13.88 -9.80
N ILE A 492 32.02 13.75 -11.08
CA ILE A 492 30.67 14.08 -11.59
C ILE A 492 29.60 13.23 -10.89
N GLY A 493 29.83 11.94 -10.71
CA GLY A 493 28.90 11.03 -10.04
C GLY A 493 28.64 11.44 -8.58
N THR A 494 29.71 11.70 -7.83
CA THR A 494 29.64 12.11 -6.42
C THR A 494 29.02 13.50 -6.27
N LEU A 495 29.40 14.46 -7.12
CA LEU A 495 28.79 15.79 -7.13
C LEU A 495 27.30 15.72 -7.47
N SER A 496 26.92 14.91 -8.47
CA SER A 496 25.50 14.75 -8.84
C SER A 496 24.68 14.14 -7.69
N LEU A 497 25.23 13.15 -6.99
CA LEU A 497 24.57 12.53 -5.83
C LEU A 497 24.43 13.50 -4.66
N THR A 498 25.50 14.24 -4.36
CA THR A 498 25.50 15.26 -3.29
C THR A 498 24.54 16.39 -3.62
N SER A 499 24.55 16.87 -4.87
CA SER A 499 23.59 17.85 -5.36
C SER A 499 22.15 17.33 -5.30
N ALA A 500 21.89 16.05 -5.62
CA ALA A 500 20.56 15.47 -5.51
C ALA A 500 20.05 15.53 -4.07
N LEU A 501 20.91 15.20 -3.09
CA LEU A 501 20.58 15.27 -1.66
C LEU A 501 20.31 16.72 -1.22
N ILE A 502 21.20 17.66 -1.58
CA ILE A 502 21.05 19.07 -1.23
C ILE A 502 19.77 19.63 -1.84
N VAL A 503 19.54 19.41 -3.14
CA VAL A 503 18.33 19.85 -3.86
C VAL A 503 17.08 19.25 -3.23
N ALA A 504 17.07 17.95 -2.92
CA ALA A 504 15.93 17.32 -2.27
C ALA A 504 15.61 17.99 -0.92
N LEU A 505 16.62 18.26 -0.09
CA LEU A 505 16.43 18.90 1.22
C LEU A 505 16.01 20.37 1.09
N THR A 506 16.66 21.16 0.23
CA THR A 506 16.38 22.59 0.08
C THR A 506 15.00 22.83 -0.53
N PHE A 507 14.65 22.14 -1.61
CA PHE A 507 13.31 22.23 -2.20
C PHE A 507 12.24 21.71 -1.25
N SER A 508 12.48 20.61 -0.54
CA SER A 508 11.48 20.09 0.40
C SER A 508 11.22 21.06 1.55
N LYS A 509 12.27 21.72 2.06
CA LYS A 509 12.13 22.78 3.09
C LYS A 509 11.36 23.98 2.54
N LEU A 510 11.72 24.47 1.36
CA LEU A 510 11.07 25.62 0.72
C LEU A 510 9.60 25.34 0.41
N LEU A 511 9.31 24.22 -0.24
CA LEU A 511 7.95 23.84 -0.62
C LEU A 511 7.07 23.55 0.61
N GLY A 512 7.63 22.92 1.64
CA GLY A 512 6.92 22.71 2.91
C GLY A 512 6.58 24.02 3.64
N PHE A 513 7.36 25.08 3.43
CA PHE A 513 7.07 26.42 3.93
C PHE A 513 6.05 27.17 3.06
N ILE A 514 6.15 27.07 1.73
CA ILE A 514 5.24 27.77 0.79
C ILE A 514 3.84 27.16 0.80
N LYS A 515 3.74 25.83 0.90
CA LYS A 515 2.46 25.10 0.91
C LYS A 515 2.35 24.21 2.16
N PRO A 516 2.25 24.80 3.36
CA PRO A 516 2.13 24.03 4.58
C PRO A 516 0.83 23.23 4.54
N GLN A 517 0.90 21.98 5.01
CA GLN A 517 -0.27 21.11 5.10
C GLN A 517 -0.74 21.00 6.54
N ASN A 518 -2.03 20.74 6.73
CA ASN A 518 -2.58 20.42 8.05
C ASN A 518 -1.81 19.25 8.68
N LEU A 519 -1.31 19.44 9.89
CA LEU A 519 -0.51 18.45 10.59
C LEU A 519 -1.35 17.75 11.66
N VAL A 520 -1.35 16.42 11.65
CA VAL A 520 -1.91 15.62 12.74
C VAL A 520 -0.94 15.61 13.91
N VAL A 521 -1.34 16.20 15.03
CA VAL A 521 -0.52 16.25 16.25
C VAL A 521 -0.71 15.00 17.10
N ALA A 522 -1.96 14.56 17.23
CA ALA A 522 -2.35 13.32 17.88
C ALA A 522 -3.70 12.87 17.31
N ALA A 523 -3.93 11.56 17.25
CA ALA A 523 -5.16 11.01 16.71
C ALA A 523 -5.47 9.63 17.29
N GLN A 524 -6.74 9.26 17.26
CA GLN A 524 -7.20 7.88 17.16
C GLN A 524 -8.30 7.89 16.11
N ARG A 525 -8.04 7.29 14.94
CA ARG A 525 -8.98 7.29 13.80
C ARG A 525 -9.39 5.89 13.35
N SER A 526 -8.92 4.88 14.07
CA SER A 526 -9.29 3.49 13.83
C SER A 526 -10.75 3.30 14.22
N GLN A 527 -11.62 3.06 13.24
CA GLN A 527 -13.06 2.92 13.45
C GLN A 527 -13.71 1.95 12.47
N LEU A 528 -14.79 1.29 12.92
CA LEU A 528 -15.59 0.39 12.09
C LEU A 528 -16.51 1.14 11.10
N SER A 529 -16.82 2.41 11.38
CA SER A 529 -17.65 3.35 10.59
C SER A 529 -19.15 3.03 10.61
N LEU A 530 -19.97 4.08 10.82
CA LEU A 530 -21.43 4.00 10.83
C LEU A 530 -22.02 3.49 9.50
N GLN A 531 -21.36 3.77 8.37
CA GLN A 531 -21.78 3.27 7.05
C GLN A 531 -21.86 1.73 6.94
N TYR A 532 -21.22 1.01 7.88
CA TYR A 532 -21.26 -0.45 7.95
C TYR A 532 -22.04 -0.97 9.16
N GLY A 533 -22.89 -0.14 9.77
CA GLY A 533 -23.70 -0.54 10.92
C GLY A 533 -22.92 -0.68 12.22
N ALA A 534 -21.77 0.01 12.37
CA ALA A 534 -21.06 0.08 13.64
C ALA A 534 -22.01 0.60 14.74
N LYS A 535 -22.18 -0.18 15.82
CA LYS A 535 -23.10 0.14 16.90
C LYS A 535 -22.49 1.20 17.83
N PRO A 536 -23.25 2.23 18.23
CA PRO A 536 -22.77 3.20 19.21
C PRO A 536 -22.78 2.61 20.63
N GLU A 537 -21.98 3.21 21.51
CA GLU A 537 -22.08 2.99 22.95
C GLU A 537 -23.13 3.93 23.54
N MET A 538 -24.02 3.40 24.38
CA MET A 538 -25.05 4.19 25.06
C MET A 538 -24.59 4.65 26.44
N ILE A 539 -24.28 5.94 26.60
CA ILE A 539 -23.99 6.53 27.91
C ILE A 539 -25.31 6.81 28.65
N VAL A 540 -25.42 6.32 29.88
CA VAL A 540 -26.55 6.56 30.79
C VAL A 540 -26.66 8.04 31.22
N PRO A 541 -27.83 8.52 31.68
CA PRO A 541 -27.97 9.84 32.28
C PRO A 541 -26.92 10.09 33.37
N ASN A 542 -26.31 11.28 33.38
CA ASN A 542 -25.20 11.67 34.25
C ASN A 542 -23.93 10.80 34.12
N GLY A 543 -23.87 9.94 33.10
CA GLY A 543 -22.68 9.15 32.78
C GLY A 543 -21.57 9.99 32.18
N MET A 544 -20.34 9.54 32.40
CA MET A 544 -19.12 10.22 31.95
C MET A 544 -18.16 9.25 31.27
N VAL A 545 -17.61 9.69 30.15
CA VAL A 545 -16.55 9.00 29.42
C VAL A 545 -15.34 9.91 29.32
N THR A 546 -14.16 9.40 29.67
CA THR A 546 -12.93 10.19 29.63
C THR A 546 -11.76 9.40 29.05
N GLU A 547 -10.89 10.09 28.34
CA GLU A 547 -9.67 9.52 27.80
C GLU A 547 -8.54 10.55 27.81
N LYS A 548 -7.33 10.14 28.18
CA LYS A 548 -6.17 11.04 28.18
C LYS A 548 -5.51 11.07 26.79
N VAL A 549 -4.94 12.21 26.44
CA VAL A 549 -4.18 12.40 25.20
C VAL A 549 -2.96 13.29 25.45
N ASP A 550 -1.82 12.88 24.90
CA ASP A 550 -0.59 13.69 24.90
C ASP A 550 -0.55 14.53 23.61
N ILE A 551 -0.52 15.86 23.77
CA ILE A 551 -0.44 16.83 22.68
C ILE A 551 0.97 17.45 22.72
N ASN A 552 1.86 17.00 21.82
CA ASN A 552 3.30 17.29 21.90
C ASN A 552 3.75 18.56 21.14
N ALA A 553 2.82 19.26 20.48
CA ALA A 553 3.04 20.55 19.83
C ALA A 553 1.77 21.41 19.90
N ALA A 554 1.87 22.67 19.51
CA ALA A 554 0.69 23.52 19.41
C ALA A 554 -0.30 22.97 18.38
N ALA A 555 -1.58 23.09 18.69
CA ALA A 555 -2.69 22.73 17.80
C ALA A 555 -3.76 23.82 17.88
N ASN A 556 -4.56 23.96 16.83
CA ASN A 556 -5.67 24.93 16.80
C ASN A 556 -7.03 24.28 16.52
N TYR A 557 -7.03 22.96 16.31
CA TYR A 557 -8.23 22.18 16.07
C TYR A 557 -8.22 20.86 16.85
N PHE A 558 -9.38 20.49 17.39
CA PHE A 558 -9.63 19.18 17.98
C PHE A 558 -11.03 18.73 17.59
N SER A 559 -11.20 17.48 17.19
CA SER A 559 -12.52 16.87 17.02
C SER A 559 -12.63 15.53 17.70
N VAL A 560 -13.80 15.26 18.28
CA VAL A 560 -14.19 13.97 18.87
C VAL A 560 -15.44 13.50 18.15
N GLN A 561 -15.43 12.29 17.60
CA GLN A 561 -16.57 11.71 16.90
C GLN A 561 -17.63 11.26 17.92
N VAL A 562 -18.90 11.45 17.57
CA VAL A 562 -20.05 10.95 18.32
C VAL A 562 -21.09 10.45 17.33
N HIS A 563 -22.09 9.72 17.83
CA HIS A 563 -23.21 9.35 16.98
C HIS A 563 -24.04 10.58 16.60
N SER A 564 -24.60 10.59 15.39
CA SER A 564 -25.47 11.68 14.93
C SER A 564 -26.60 11.96 15.92
N TYR A 565 -26.87 13.24 16.16
CA TYR A 565 -27.92 13.74 17.07
C TYR A 565 -27.68 13.50 18.57
N SER A 566 -26.47 13.09 18.96
CA SER A 566 -26.09 12.94 20.38
C SER A 566 -25.97 14.29 21.09
N LYS A 567 -26.74 14.47 22.17
CA LYS A 567 -26.84 15.73 22.93
C LYS A 567 -25.94 15.77 24.17
N VAL A 568 -24.73 15.23 24.06
CA VAL A 568 -23.73 15.22 25.15
C VAL A 568 -22.97 16.55 25.26
N LYS A 569 -22.34 16.81 26.40
CA LYS A 569 -21.35 17.89 26.53
C LYS A 569 -19.94 17.33 26.38
N VAL A 570 -19.11 17.96 25.55
CA VAL A 570 -17.73 17.55 25.32
C VAL A 570 -16.76 18.66 25.75
N PHE A 571 -15.75 18.28 26.52
CA PHE A 571 -14.71 19.17 27.04
C PHE A 571 -13.31 18.57 26.84
N LEU A 572 -12.31 19.44 26.72
CA LEU A 572 -10.90 19.09 26.82
C LEU A 572 -10.32 19.79 28.04
N LYS A 573 -9.88 19.01 29.02
CA LYS A 573 -9.30 19.49 30.27
C LYS A 573 -7.79 19.39 30.21
N ASN A 574 -7.07 20.50 30.42
CA ASN A 574 -5.62 20.45 30.63
C ASN A 574 -5.34 19.86 32.03
N ILE A 575 -4.56 18.79 32.12
CA ILE A 575 -4.35 18.08 33.40
C ILE A 575 -3.54 18.93 34.40
N LYS A 576 -2.61 19.77 33.90
CA LYS A 576 -1.75 20.62 34.72
C LYS A 576 -2.49 21.87 35.18
N THR A 577 -3.04 22.66 34.26
CA THR A 577 -3.68 23.95 34.58
C THR A 577 -5.12 23.82 35.05
N LYS A 578 -5.72 22.62 34.93
CA LYS A 578 -7.14 22.34 35.20
C LYS A 578 -8.13 23.16 34.35
N LYS A 579 -7.67 23.94 33.36
CA LYS A 579 -8.51 24.71 32.45
C LYS A 579 -9.32 23.78 31.54
N TYR A 580 -10.60 24.10 31.37
CA TYR A 580 -11.53 23.40 30.49
C TYR A 580 -11.74 24.19 29.19
N LEU A 581 -11.73 23.49 28.07
CA LEU A 581 -12.10 24.01 26.75
C LEU A 581 -13.35 23.26 26.28
N LYS A 582 -14.44 23.98 26.03
CA LYS A 582 -15.72 23.41 25.61
C LYS A 582 -15.76 23.26 24.09
N PHE A 583 -16.29 22.13 23.62
CA PHE A 583 -16.49 21.86 22.20
C PHE A 583 -17.86 22.37 21.75
N TYR A 584 -17.98 22.70 20.47
CA TYR A 584 -19.24 22.97 19.81
C TYR A 584 -19.74 21.73 19.05
N ASP A 585 -21.05 21.57 18.99
CA ASP A 585 -21.71 20.47 18.27
C ASP A 585 -21.58 20.67 16.76
N ALA A 586 -21.20 19.61 16.05
CA ALA A 586 -21.13 19.51 14.60
C ALA A 586 -21.78 18.20 14.10
N ALA A 587 -22.96 17.89 14.66
CA ALA A 587 -23.84 16.77 14.33
C ALA A 587 -23.30 15.38 14.69
N SER A 588 -22.39 14.82 13.88
CA SER A 588 -21.75 13.51 14.12
C SER A 588 -20.37 13.64 14.76
N SER A 589 -20.05 14.82 15.26
CA SER A 589 -18.80 15.09 15.97
C SER A 589 -18.91 16.38 16.77
N TYR A 590 -18.07 16.51 17.80
CA TYR A 590 -17.86 17.75 18.54
C TYR A 590 -16.51 18.33 18.16
N HIS A 591 -16.45 19.63 17.91
CA HIS A 591 -15.24 20.31 17.45
C HIS A 591 -14.80 21.40 18.42
N LEU A 592 -13.51 21.70 18.44
CA LEU A 592 -12.90 22.79 19.17
C LEU A 592 -11.96 23.51 18.21
N ARG A 593 -12.21 24.80 17.96
CA ARG A 593 -11.34 25.71 17.21
C ARG A 593 -10.77 26.74 18.17
N HIS A 594 -9.66 26.40 18.80
CA HIS A 594 -9.03 27.23 19.83
C HIS A 594 -7.54 26.89 19.90
N GLY A 595 -6.70 27.84 20.31
CA GLY A 595 -5.28 27.57 20.56
C GLY A 595 -5.08 26.57 21.70
N ILE A 596 -4.50 25.42 21.39
CA ILE A 596 -4.16 24.35 22.33
C ILE A 596 -2.65 24.32 22.47
N ARG A 597 -2.16 24.61 23.68
CA ARG A 597 -0.73 24.54 23.99
C ARG A 597 -0.27 23.08 24.13
N PRO A 598 1.02 22.78 23.93
CA PRO A 598 1.56 21.45 24.24
C PRO A 598 1.28 21.06 25.70
N GLY A 599 0.93 19.80 25.93
CA GLY A 599 0.68 19.28 27.26
C GLY A 599 -0.16 18.00 27.25
N ARG A 600 -0.45 17.51 28.45
CA ARG A 600 -1.35 16.36 28.64
C ARG A 600 -2.76 16.85 28.92
N TYR A 601 -3.70 16.30 28.16
CA TYR A 601 -5.11 16.65 28.25
C TYR A 601 -5.97 15.42 28.52
N GLN A 602 -7.19 15.67 28.97
CA GLN A 602 -8.25 14.67 29.13
C GLN A 602 -9.47 15.12 28.33
N ILE A 603 -9.88 14.28 27.38
CA ILE A 603 -11.16 14.39 26.69
C ILE A 603 -12.23 13.93 27.68
N ILE A 604 -13.32 14.69 27.80
CA ILE A 604 -14.43 14.41 28.71
C ILE A 604 -15.72 14.53 27.92
N ILE A 605 -16.49 13.45 27.83
CA ILE A 605 -17.85 13.41 27.31
C ILE A 605 -18.79 13.16 28.49
N TYR A 606 -19.76 14.05 28.69
CA TYR A 606 -20.71 13.97 29.78
C TYR A 606 -22.15 13.98 29.26
N ASN A 607 -22.94 12.98 29.64
CA ASN A 607 -24.37 12.96 29.34
C ASN A 607 -25.14 13.74 30.40
N ASN A 608 -25.38 15.02 30.15
CA ASN A 608 -26.17 15.88 31.03
C ASN A 608 -27.69 15.80 30.75
N THR A 609 -28.15 14.83 29.95
CA THR A 609 -29.55 14.67 29.61
C THR A 609 -30.21 13.62 30.49
N LYS A 610 -31.55 13.64 30.57
CA LYS A 610 -32.33 12.60 31.27
C LYS A 610 -32.46 11.29 30.48
N LYS A 611 -31.91 11.20 29.27
CA LYS A 611 -32.00 10.03 28.37
C LYS A 611 -30.62 9.46 28.08
N LYS A 612 -30.55 8.18 27.68
CA LYS A 612 -29.29 7.60 27.20
C LYS A 612 -28.86 8.32 25.91
N GLN A 613 -27.55 8.56 25.76
CA GLN A 613 -26.97 9.22 24.58
C GLN A 613 -25.98 8.29 23.90
N ALA A 614 -26.05 8.22 22.58
CA ALA A 614 -25.18 7.41 21.75
C ALA A 614 -23.84 8.12 21.49
N ILE A 615 -22.72 7.44 21.68
CA ILE A 615 -21.39 7.93 21.30
C ILE A 615 -20.58 6.87 20.58
N ASP A 616 -19.61 7.32 19.78
CA ASP A 616 -18.75 6.42 19.01
C ASP A 616 -17.54 6.01 19.85
N ILE A 617 -17.63 4.81 20.43
CA ILE A 617 -16.50 4.14 21.10
C ILE A 617 -16.11 2.94 20.25
N VAL A 618 -14.81 2.80 20.03
CA VAL A 618 -14.25 1.66 19.33
C VAL A 618 -13.68 0.71 20.36
N ARG A 619 -14.04 -0.57 20.26
CA ARG A 619 -13.60 -1.64 21.17
C ARG A 619 -12.93 -2.75 20.38
N THR A 620 -11.93 -3.34 21.02
CA THR A 620 -11.17 -4.51 20.54
C THR A 620 -10.94 -5.43 21.73
N TYR A 621 -10.43 -6.64 21.47
CA TYR A 621 -10.24 -7.65 22.51
C TYR A 621 -8.85 -7.55 23.13
N ASN A 622 -7.82 -7.60 22.29
CA ASN A 622 -6.41 -7.57 22.73
C ASN A 622 -5.61 -6.45 22.06
N TYR A 623 -6.13 -5.82 21.01
CA TYR A 623 -5.46 -4.71 20.34
C TYR A 623 -5.57 -3.40 21.13
N GLN A 624 -4.44 -2.79 21.49
CA GLN A 624 -4.44 -1.48 22.13
C GLN A 624 -4.55 -0.37 21.07
N LEU A 625 -5.65 0.37 21.08
CA LEU A 625 -5.95 1.46 20.13
C LEU A 625 -5.18 2.75 20.44
N ASN A 626 -4.99 3.06 21.72
CA ASN A 626 -4.33 4.27 22.18
C ASN A 626 -3.49 4.01 23.43
N LYS A 627 -2.54 4.91 23.74
CA LYS A 627 -1.61 4.78 24.87
C LYS A 627 -2.31 4.75 26.23
N TYR A 628 -3.36 5.56 26.39
CA TYR A 628 -4.11 5.66 27.63
C TYR A 628 -5.44 4.93 27.51
N PRO A 629 -5.92 4.29 28.58
CA PRO A 629 -7.24 3.66 28.58
C PRO A 629 -8.36 4.68 28.49
N LEU A 630 -9.44 4.24 27.84
CA LEU A 630 -10.74 4.87 27.95
C LEU A 630 -11.36 4.53 29.31
N THR A 631 -11.90 5.52 30.01
CA THR A 631 -12.63 5.33 31.27
C THR A 631 -14.11 5.64 31.05
N ILE A 632 -14.99 4.69 31.35
CA ILE A 632 -16.45 4.83 31.26
C ILE A 632 -17.02 4.66 32.66
N ASN A 633 -17.65 5.71 33.22
CA ASN A 633 -18.22 5.72 34.57
C ASN A 633 -17.25 5.17 35.63
N GLY A 634 -15.98 5.59 35.58
CA GLY A 634 -14.94 5.17 36.51
C GLY A 634 -14.26 3.83 36.19
N ARG A 635 -14.77 3.04 35.23
CA ARG A 635 -14.15 1.77 34.81
C ARG A 635 -13.19 1.97 33.65
N SER A 636 -11.93 1.58 33.83
CA SER A 636 -10.87 1.68 32.82
C SER A 636 -10.92 0.53 31.80
N ASN A 637 -10.68 0.83 30.53
CA ASN A 637 -10.61 -0.13 29.44
C ASN A 637 -9.43 0.19 28.51
N ASN A 638 -8.44 -0.72 28.44
CA ASN A 638 -7.20 -0.53 27.67
C ASN A 638 -7.36 -0.79 26.16
N THR A 639 -8.41 -1.49 25.75
CA THR A 639 -8.68 -1.89 24.36
C THR A 639 -9.88 -1.17 23.76
N ALA A 640 -10.31 -0.10 24.43
CA ALA A 640 -11.33 0.81 23.96
C ALA A 640 -10.79 2.23 23.83
N SER A 641 -11.33 2.99 22.89
CA SER A 641 -10.90 4.38 22.62
C SER A 641 -12.06 5.19 22.04
N LEU A 642 -12.06 6.49 22.33
CA LEU A 642 -12.77 7.49 21.55
C LEU A 642 -12.10 7.62 20.18
N VAL A 643 -12.90 8.01 19.18
CA VAL A 643 -12.40 8.40 17.87
C VAL A 643 -12.18 9.92 17.87
N PHE A 644 -10.93 10.35 17.73
CA PHE A 644 -10.57 11.77 17.78
C PHE A 644 -9.39 12.12 16.89
N LYS A 645 -9.24 13.42 16.60
CA LYS A 645 -8.04 13.97 15.96
C LYS A 645 -7.80 15.39 16.45
N THR A 646 -6.53 15.73 16.64
CA THR A 646 -6.09 17.11 16.87
C THR A 646 -5.09 17.52 15.81
N LEU A 647 -5.30 18.71 15.26
CA LEU A 647 -4.59 19.21 14.11
C LEU A 647 -4.00 20.59 14.40
N MET A 648 -2.85 20.86 13.79
CA MET A 648 -2.43 22.21 13.47
C MET A 648 -2.89 22.51 12.04
N MET A 649 -3.93 23.34 11.91
CA MET A 649 -4.41 23.87 10.64
C MET A 649 -3.58 25.10 10.24
N TYR A 650 -3.19 25.17 8.97
CA TYR A 650 -2.42 26.27 8.38
C TYR A 650 -3.26 27.10 7.42
#